data_AF-A0A8U0U3J6-F1
#
_entry.id   AF-A0A8U0U3J6-F1
#
_cell.length_a   1.000
_cell.length_b   1.000
_cell.length_c   1.000
_cell.angle_alpha   90.00
_cell.angle_beta   90.00
_cell.angle_gamma   90.00
#
_symmetry.space_group_name_H-M   'P 1'
#
loop_
_entity.id
_entity.type
_entity.pdbx_description
1 polymer ?
#
loop_
_entity_poly.entity_id
_entity_poly.type
_entity_poly.pdbx_seq_one_letter_code
_entity_poly.pdbx_strand_id
1 'polypeptide(L)'
;MGVGAVLGVSNASVLLQDPSSETLYLGARGSILALHTSNLTWKHPSIKWEATEEERKSCMGKGKREDECYNYICLLEVLKDGRIYVCGSYAYEPRCAFIDPVTFALVKEEGDKVKMENGKGKCPYDPRQPHTAVTADGVLYTASPSNFWGTEFDITRATGQQVRVPPSINWLNDPEFVSSALVRESPGDDDKIYFFFTENAREYDLYTKVRVTRVARVCKGDVGGSKTLQKRWTSFLKAQLVCQDRDSGQRYTVLTHTYPLEHRLGDPSSTHFYTLFTSQGKGERVSAVCVYSLADITKVFATGGFRDMKRNCVNSGSSESVPDPRPGQCINDVLRAQGYNSSFDMPDRVLQFVKEHPLLTDTVNAAPLLVRRGTIYTRITATNISNSDAALLHLGTDKGELHSVSIVGRTATLLQEIPLTTSVEPVNNILIHQGHVVVGSPSSLSRVPVEGCRVYSSCQVCARAAGLGCVWNVNKRACVADSPVQRKSGDPLNVCGTGEGRCSPLVKELRVKKGLVVLLPCDHPHLSPLPCVWEHPQGRHTLQHHSHLEVTVSGSSLGLYSCRCSAQGDYSWGSEPCLTASYQLTMEDLSVEGKVDPGLWRPPVWVYISCVLLGVLVGALGATVFLKRLCWRAAQHTPLEDRNGRGVNQRQQGQGPTCYENKLVMSDTPVGQSGECVL
;
A
#
# COMPACT_ATOMS: atom_id res chain seq x y z
N MET A 1 9.23 -22.07 6.61
CA MET A 1 9.87 -21.09 5.69
C MET A 1 9.12 -21.16 4.38
N GLY A 2 8.69 -20.01 3.87
CA GLY A 2 7.79 -19.92 2.70
C GLY A 2 8.49 -20.22 1.38
N VAL A 3 7.70 -20.49 0.34
CA VAL A 3 8.19 -20.59 -1.05
C VAL A 3 8.15 -19.19 -1.64
N GLY A 4 9.30 -18.70 -2.12
CA GLY A 4 9.42 -17.42 -2.83
C GLY A 4 9.66 -17.65 -4.32
N ALA A 5 8.99 -16.88 -5.17
CA ALA A 5 9.16 -16.91 -6.63
C ALA A 5 9.59 -15.52 -7.13
N VAL A 6 10.67 -15.49 -7.91
CA VAL A 6 11.06 -14.31 -8.70
C VAL A 6 10.25 -14.30 -9.99
N LEU A 7 9.55 -13.21 -10.27
CA LEU A 7 8.52 -13.20 -11.32
C LEU A 7 9.07 -12.99 -12.74
N GLY A 8 10.31 -12.52 -12.89
CA GLY A 8 10.88 -12.19 -14.21
C GLY A 8 10.14 -11.05 -14.94
N VAL A 9 9.30 -10.30 -14.22
CA VAL A 9 8.59 -9.11 -14.69
C VAL A 9 8.84 -7.95 -13.72
N SER A 10 8.53 -6.72 -14.15
CA SER A 10 8.65 -5.53 -13.32
C SER A 10 7.30 -4.95 -12.96
N ASN A 11 7.20 -4.38 -11.75
CA ASN A 11 6.01 -3.71 -11.23
C ASN A 11 4.76 -4.62 -11.26
N ALA A 12 4.87 -5.79 -10.65
CA ALA A 12 3.73 -6.62 -10.29
C ALA A 12 2.87 -5.86 -9.28
N SER A 13 1.62 -5.52 -9.63
CA SER A 13 0.82 -4.55 -8.88
C SER A 13 -0.57 -5.06 -8.51
N VAL A 14 -1.14 -5.98 -9.29
CA VAL A 14 -2.53 -6.46 -9.14
C VAL A 14 -2.54 -7.97 -9.06
N LEU A 15 -3.25 -8.51 -8.08
CA LEU A 15 -3.50 -9.95 -7.93
C LEU A 15 -4.99 -10.24 -8.00
N LEU A 16 -5.36 -11.26 -8.78
CA LEU A 16 -6.71 -11.80 -8.84
C LEU A 16 -6.63 -13.30 -8.58
N GLN A 17 -7.23 -13.74 -7.48
CA GLN A 17 -7.36 -15.17 -7.18
C GLN A 17 -8.66 -15.70 -7.79
N ASP A 18 -8.57 -16.76 -8.59
CA ASP A 18 -9.72 -17.57 -8.97
C ASP A 18 -9.70 -18.87 -8.13
N PRO A 19 -10.58 -19.01 -7.13
CA PRO A 19 -10.63 -20.21 -6.29
C PRO A 19 -11.07 -21.46 -7.08
N SER A 20 -11.86 -21.30 -8.15
CA SER A 20 -12.44 -22.43 -8.88
C SER A 20 -11.40 -23.17 -9.73
N SER A 21 -10.45 -22.42 -10.30
CA SER A 21 -9.39 -22.98 -11.15
C SER A 21 -8.04 -23.12 -10.46
N GLU A 22 -7.97 -22.80 -9.15
CA GLU A 22 -6.73 -22.70 -8.35
C GLU A 22 -5.63 -21.86 -9.03
N THR A 23 -6.06 -20.79 -9.71
CA THR A 23 -5.16 -19.90 -10.47
C THR A 23 -5.05 -18.55 -9.80
N LEU A 24 -3.81 -18.09 -9.63
CA LEU A 24 -3.48 -16.72 -9.28
C LEU A 24 -3.08 -15.98 -10.56
N TYR A 25 -3.91 -15.01 -10.96
CA TYR A 25 -3.58 -14.09 -12.03
C TYR A 25 -2.85 -12.88 -11.46
N LEU A 26 -1.79 -12.46 -12.16
CA LEU A 26 -0.97 -11.33 -11.75
C LEU A 26 -0.81 -10.36 -12.91
N GLY A 27 -1.13 -9.09 -12.65
CA GLY A 27 -0.89 -7.97 -13.55
C GLY A 27 0.42 -7.27 -13.22
N ALA A 28 1.26 -7.05 -14.23
CA ALA A 28 2.54 -6.37 -14.12
C ALA A 28 2.73 -5.35 -15.25
N ARG A 29 3.89 -4.70 -15.35
CA ARG A 29 4.21 -3.84 -16.49
C ARG A 29 4.33 -4.68 -17.79
N GLY A 30 3.46 -4.40 -18.75
CA GLY A 30 3.45 -4.99 -20.09
C GLY A 30 3.14 -6.48 -20.12
N SER A 31 2.72 -7.07 -19.00
CA SER A 31 2.63 -8.53 -18.86
C SER A 31 1.54 -8.96 -17.88
N ILE A 32 0.89 -10.08 -18.18
CA ILE A 32 -0.08 -10.75 -17.31
C ILE A 32 0.36 -12.21 -17.15
N LEU A 33 0.38 -12.71 -15.92
CA LEU A 33 0.85 -14.05 -15.56
C LEU A 33 -0.30 -14.87 -14.99
N ALA A 34 -0.26 -16.18 -15.19
CA ALA A 34 -1.12 -17.15 -14.52
C ALA A 34 -0.25 -18.17 -13.79
N LEU A 35 -0.41 -18.24 -12.48
CA LEU A 35 0.36 -19.11 -11.60
C LEU A 35 -0.57 -20.06 -10.85
N HIS A 36 -0.08 -21.23 -10.50
CA HIS A 36 -0.75 -22.10 -9.51
C HIS A 36 -0.66 -21.46 -8.13
N THR A 37 -1.79 -21.25 -7.44
CA THR A 37 -1.78 -20.59 -6.13
C THR A 37 -1.08 -21.42 -5.05
N SER A 38 -1.10 -22.75 -5.18
CA SER A 38 -0.55 -23.68 -4.19
C SER A 38 0.98 -23.69 -4.12
N ASN A 39 1.67 -23.47 -5.23
CA ASN A 39 3.14 -23.57 -5.32
C ASN A 39 3.81 -22.40 -6.08
N LEU A 40 3.03 -21.43 -6.56
CA LEU A 40 3.48 -20.26 -7.32
C LEU A 40 4.22 -20.59 -8.63
N THR A 41 4.01 -21.77 -9.19
CA THR A 41 4.59 -22.17 -10.48
C THR A 41 3.75 -21.67 -11.65
N TRP A 42 4.38 -21.48 -12.81
CA TRP A 42 3.72 -21.03 -14.03
C TRP A 42 2.70 -22.05 -14.52
N LYS A 43 1.45 -21.63 -14.69
CA LYS A 43 0.38 -22.45 -15.27
C LYS A 43 0.30 -22.28 -16.80
N HIS A 44 0.53 -21.06 -17.28
CA HIS A 44 0.57 -20.72 -18.70
C HIS A 44 1.73 -19.75 -19.00
N PRO A 45 2.21 -19.66 -20.26
CA PRO A 45 3.11 -18.60 -20.67
C PRO A 45 2.52 -17.20 -20.39
N SER A 46 3.38 -16.22 -20.05
CA SER A 46 2.90 -14.85 -19.82
C SER A 46 2.25 -14.26 -21.08
N ILE A 47 1.10 -13.60 -20.91
CA ILE A 47 0.55 -12.72 -21.95
C ILE A 47 1.40 -11.45 -21.97
N LYS A 48 1.92 -11.09 -23.14
CA LYS A 48 2.55 -9.77 -23.38
C LYS A 48 1.50 -8.82 -23.93
N TRP A 49 1.24 -7.74 -23.20
CA TRP A 49 0.29 -6.72 -23.59
C TRP A 49 0.90 -5.36 -23.29
N GLU A 50 1.66 -4.85 -24.26
CA GLU A 50 2.43 -3.61 -24.16
C GLU A 50 1.94 -2.61 -25.21
N ALA A 51 2.10 -1.32 -24.90
CA ALA A 51 1.82 -0.24 -25.87
C ALA A 51 2.83 -0.28 -27.02
N THR A 52 2.41 0.10 -28.24
CA THR A 52 3.30 0.11 -29.39
C THR A 52 4.36 1.20 -29.29
N GLU A 53 5.45 1.08 -30.03
CA GLU A 53 6.52 2.10 -30.03
C GLU A 53 6.01 3.48 -30.46
N GLU A 54 5.02 3.55 -31.35
CA GLU A 54 4.36 4.79 -31.76
C GLU A 54 3.57 5.41 -30.62
N GLU A 55 2.81 4.61 -29.86
CA GLU A 55 2.05 5.06 -28.70
C GLU A 55 2.98 5.54 -27.58
N ARG A 56 4.07 4.81 -27.33
CA ARG A 56 5.13 5.20 -26.38
C ARG A 56 5.76 6.53 -26.77
N LYS A 57 6.11 6.72 -28.05
CA LYS A 57 6.64 7.99 -28.57
C LYS A 57 5.64 9.13 -28.45
N SER A 58 4.36 8.87 -28.72
CA SER A 58 3.28 9.85 -28.54
C SER A 58 3.15 10.28 -27.07
N CYS A 59 3.18 9.33 -26.14
CA CYS A 59 3.16 9.58 -24.70
C CYS A 59 4.35 10.46 -24.25
N MET A 60 5.56 10.14 -24.69
CA MET A 60 6.75 10.97 -24.41
C MET A 60 6.65 12.35 -25.05
N GLY A 61 6.09 12.44 -26.26
CA GLY A 61 5.81 13.71 -26.94
C GLY A 61 4.83 14.62 -26.19
N LYS A 62 3.97 14.05 -25.32
CA LYS A 62 3.08 14.76 -24.39
C LYS A 62 3.80 15.17 -23.08
N GLY A 63 5.11 14.99 -22.97
CA GLY A 63 5.94 15.40 -21.83
C GLY A 63 6.01 14.40 -20.68
N LYS A 64 5.63 13.13 -20.91
CA LYS A 64 5.73 12.05 -19.92
C LYS A 64 7.10 11.38 -19.96
N ARG A 65 7.50 10.78 -18.83
CA ARG A 65 8.77 10.05 -18.75
C ARG A 65 8.69 8.73 -19.50
N GLU A 66 9.82 8.21 -19.98
CA GLU A 66 9.83 6.94 -20.70
C GLU A 66 9.28 5.77 -19.85
N ASP A 67 9.60 5.73 -18.55
CA ASP A 67 9.11 4.72 -17.62
C ASP A 67 7.61 4.82 -17.33
N GLU A 68 7.02 5.99 -17.56
CA GLU A 68 5.59 6.26 -17.41
C GLU A 68 4.79 5.82 -18.65
N CYS A 69 5.45 5.66 -19.79
CA CYS A 69 4.82 5.37 -21.08
C CYS A 69 4.69 3.87 -21.40
N TYR A 70 4.86 2.99 -20.41
CA TYR A 70 4.53 1.57 -20.56
C TYR A 70 3.06 1.29 -20.22
N ASN A 71 2.57 0.10 -20.56
CA ASN A 71 1.30 -0.40 -20.10
C ASN A 71 1.43 -1.02 -18.70
N TYR A 72 0.90 -0.38 -17.67
CA TYR A 72 0.82 -0.96 -16.34
C TYR A 72 -0.56 -1.54 -16.10
N ILE A 73 -0.63 -2.84 -15.87
CA ILE A 73 -1.89 -3.49 -15.52
C ILE A 73 -2.34 -3.00 -14.15
N CYS A 74 -3.59 -2.55 -14.09
CA CYS A 74 -4.18 -1.89 -12.93
C CYS A 74 -5.47 -2.57 -12.48
N LEU A 75 -6.08 -3.40 -13.34
CA LEU A 75 -7.33 -4.09 -13.05
C LEU A 75 -7.32 -5.50 -13.64
N LEU A 76 -7.73 -6.47 -12.82
CA LEU A 76 -8.03 -7.84 -13.20
C LEU A 76 -9.30 -8.27 -12.47
N GLU A 77 -10.35 -8.64 -13.21
CA GLU A 77 -11.64 -9.03 -12.63
C GLU A 77 -12.27 -10.18 -13.42
N VAL A 78 -12.99 -11.08 -12.75
CA VAL A 78 -13.72 -12.17 -13.42
C VAL A 78 -15.13 -11.69 -13.78
N LEU A 79 -15.50 -11.83 -15.05
CA LEU A 79 -16.84 -11.49 -15.54
C LEU A 79 -17.84 -12.64 -15.35
N LYS A 80 -19.13 -12.31 -15.49
CA LYS A 80 -20.25 -13.26 -15.42
C LYS A 80 -20.15 -14.43 -16.40
N ASP A 81 -19.53 -14.21 -17.56
CA ASP A 81 -19.33 -15.23 -18.59
C ASP A 81 -18.02 -16.03 -18.40
N GLY A 82 -17.32 -15.83 -17.28
CA GLY A 82 -16.09 -16.52 -16.93
C GLY A 82 -14.82 -15.90 -17.52
N ARG A 83 -14.92 -14.95 -18.45
CA ARG A 83 -13.73 -14.27 -19.01
C ARG A 83 -13.11 -13.35 -17.97
N ILE A 84 -11.80 -13.15 -18.07
CA ILE A 84 -11.09 -12.18 -17.22
C ILE A 84 -11.08 -10.84 -17.95
N TYR A 85 -11.61 -9.82 -17.30
CA TYR A 85 -11.55 -8.44 -17.75
C TYR A 85 -10.28 -7.79 -17.22
N VAL A 86 -9.47 -7.24 -18.12
CA VAL A 86 -8.17 -6.64 -17.79
C VAL A 86 -8.10 -5.21 -18.28
N CYS A 87 -7.53 -4.31 -17.49
CA CYS A 87 -7.22 -2.94 -17.93
C CYS A 87 -5.81 -2.55 -17.56
N GLY A 88 -5.22 -1.64 -18.34
CA GLY A 88 -3.93 -1.05 -18.05
C GLY A 88 -3.80 0.39 -18.56
N SER A 89 -2.80 1.10 -18.04
CA SER A 89 -2.55 2.52 -18.33
C SER A 89 -2.20 2.78 -19.80
N TYR A 90 -1.68 1.75 -20.48
CA TYR A 90 -1.42 1.68 -21.92
C TYR A 90 -0.83 2.99 -22.49
N ALA A 91 0.36 3.37 -22.01
CA ALA A 91 1.07 4.59 -22.39
C ALA A 91 0.26 5.89 -22.22
N TYR A 92 -0.34 6.10 -21.04
CA TYR A 92 -1.21 7.24 -20.75
C TYR A 92 -2.44 7.31 -21.69
N GLU A 93 -2.92 6.15 -22.12
CA GLU A 93 -4.17 6.01 -22.88
C GLU A 93 -4.91 4.75 -22.44
N PRO A 94 -5.54 4.75 -21.25
CA PRO A 94 -6.06 3.55 -20.62
C PRO A 94 -6.93 2.69 -21.54
N ARG A 95 -6.56 1.42 -21.68
CA ARG A 95 -7.28 0.41 -22.48
C ARG A 95 -7.71 -0.76 -21.59
N CYS A 96 -8.78 -1.42 -22.01
CA CYS A 96 -9.21 -2.68 -21.42
C CYS A 96 -9.33 -3.76 -22.49
N ALA A 97 -9.20 -5.02 -22.10
CA ALA A 97 -9.33 -6.18 -22.97
C ALA A 97 -9.96 -7.35 -22.19
N PHE A 98 -10.16 -8.46 -22.90
CA PHE A 98 -10.70 -9.70 -22.33
C PHE A 98 -9.67 -10.81 -22.50
N ILE A 99 -9.53 -11.66 -21.49
CA ILE A 99 -8.69 -12.86 -21.53
C ILE A 99 -9.62 -14.06 -21.41
N ASP A 100 -9.42 -15.04 -22.30
CA ASP A 100 -10.00 -16.36 -22.14
C ASP A 100 -9.16 -17.14 -21.12
N PRO A 101 -9.72 -17.54 -19.95
CA PRO A 101 -8.96 -18.23 -18.91
C PRO A 101 -8.52 -19.64 -19.32
N VAL A 102 -9.16 -20.26 -20.31
CA VAL A 102 -8.82 -21.63 -20.75
C VAL A 102 -7.58 -21.63 -21.62
N THR A 103 -7.56 -20.76 -22.64
CA THR A 103 -6.40 -20.62 -23.54
C THR A 103 -5.33 -19.68 -22.99
N PHE A 104 -5.67 -18.88 -21.98
CA PHE A 104 -4.87 -17.80 -21.43
C PHE A 104 -4.34 -16.86 -22.52
N ALA A 105 -5.24 -16.45 -23.41
CA ALA A 105 -4.96 -15.54 -24.50
C ALA A 105 -5.93 -14.35 -24.51
N LEU A 106 -5.44 -13.20 -24.99
CA LEU A 106 -6.29 -12.05 -25.24
C LEU A 106 -7.29 -12.36 -26.34
N VAL A 107 -8.57 -12.05 -26.10
CA VAL A 107 -9.63 -12.19 -27.08
C VAL A 107 -9.36 -11.24 -28.24
N LYS A 108 -9.51 -11.75 -29.46
CA LYS A 108 -9.26 -11.01 -30.70
C LYS A 108 -10.57 -10.75 -31.46
N GLU A 109 -10.58 -9.70 -32.27
CA GLU A 109 -11.64 -9.39 -33.24
C GLU A 109 -11.25 -9.84 -34.65
N GLU A 110 -12.13 -9.63 -35.63
CA GLU A 110 -11.83 -9.91 -37.04
C GLU A 110 -10.55 -9.18 -37.48
N GLY A 111 -9.64 -9.91 -38.14
CA GLY A 111 -8.32 -9.39 -38.52
C GLY A 111 -7.21 -9.59 -37.48
N ASP A 112 -7.38 -10.51 -36.52
CA ASP A 112 -6.37 -10.93 -35.53
C ASP A 112 -5.88 -9.81 -34.59
N LYS A 113 -6.64 -8.73 -34.47
CA LYS A 113 -6.36 -7.62 -33.54
C LYS A 113 -6.97 -7.89 -32.17
N VAL A 114 -6.28 -7.51 -31.11
CA VAL A 114 -6.81 -7.63 -29.74
C VAL A 114 -8.08 -6.78 -29.61
N LYS A 115 -9.14 -7.40 -29.10
CA LYS A 115 -10.40 -6.71 -28.76
C LYS A 115 -10.18 -5.78 -27.60
N MET A 116 -10.17 -4.47 -27.87
CA MET A 116 -9.92 -3.45 -26.87
C MET A 116 -11.11 -2.52 -26.64
N GLU A 117 -11.37 -2.21 -25.38
CA GLU A 117 -12.33 -1.20 -24.95
C GLU A 117 -11.63 0.02 -24.36
N ASN A 118 -12.37 1.13 -24.27
CA ASN A 118 -11.93 2.33 -23.56
C ASN A 118 -11.80 2.04 -22.06
N GLY A 119 -10.62 2.34 -21.50
CA GLY A 119 -10.28 2.20 -20.08
C GLY A 119 -10.43 3.47 -19.24
N LYS A 120 -10.84 4.60 -19.84
CA LYS A 120 -11.05 5.88 -19.13
C LYS A 120 -12.02 5.70 -17.94
N GLY A 121 -11.56 6.06 -16.75
CA GLY A 121 -12.33 5.92 -15.50
C GLY A 121 -12.42 4.48 -14.95
N LYS A 122 -11.84 3.50 -15.64
CA LYS A 122 -11.67 2.11 -15.18
C LYS A 122 -10.24 1.87 -14.67
N CYS A 123 -9.28 2.52 -15.32
CA CYS A 123 -7.87 2.50 -15.01
C CYS A 123 -7.31 3.93 -15.08
N PRO A 124 -6.38 4.32 -14.20
CA PRO A 124 -5.77 5.64 -14.26
C PRO A 124 -4.82 5.79 -15.46
N TYR A 125 -4.63 7.04 -15.88
CA TYR A 125 -3.65 7.40 -16.92
C TYR A 125 -2.21 7.30 -16.39
N ASP A 126 -1.96 7.85 -15.21
CA ASP A 126 -0.68 7.68 -14.49
C ASP A 126 -0.75 6.38 -13.66
N PRO A 127 0.16 5.42 -13.87
CA PRO A 127 0.16 4.14 -13.17
C PRO A 127 0.37 4.24 -11.65
N ARG A 128 0.82 5.40 -11.15
CA ARG A 128 1.01 5.65 -9.72
C ARG A 128 -0.23 6.21 -9.05
N GLN A 129 -1.25 6.60 -9.82
CA GLN A 129 -2.45 7.18 -9.24
C GLN A 129 -3.28 6.12 -8.51
N PRO A 130 -3.76 6.46 -7.30
CA PRO A 130 -4.57 5.57 -6.49
C PRO A 130 -5.94 5.34 -7.16
N HIS A 131 -6.34 4.08 -7.19
CA HIS A 131 -7.60 3.63 -7.77
C HIS A 131 -8.05 2.35 -7.07
N THR A 132 -9.33 2.03 -7.17
CA THR A 132 -9.87 0.76 -6.68
C THR A 132 -11.03 0.32 -7.56
N ALA A 133 -11.29 -0.97 -7.56
CA ALA A 133 -12.43 -1.56 -8.23
C ALA A 133 -12.97 -2.75 -7.44
N VAL A 134 -14.24 -3.03 -7.66
CA VAL A 134 -14.93 -4.20 -7.13
C VAL A 134 -15.99 -4.64 -8.11
N THR A 135 -16.16 -5.95 -8.22
CA THR A 135 -17.23 -6.56 -9.00
C THR A 135 -18.39 -6.98 -8.10
N ALA A 136 -19.62 -6.68 -8.55
CA ALA A 136 -20.85 -7.18 -7.94
C ALA A 136 -21.69 -7.84 -9.02
N ASP A 137 -21.90 -9.16 -8.91
CA ASP A 137 -22.59 -9.98 -9.90
C ASP A 137 -22.12 -9.68 -11.34
N GLY A 138 -20.80 -9.72 -11.57
CA GLY A 138 -20.18 -9.47 -12.88
C GLY A 138 -20.32 -8.04 -13.42
N VAL A 139 -20.84 -7.10 -12.63
CA VAL A 139 -20.85 -5.68 -12.95
C VAL A 139 -19.70 -4.98 -12.22
N LEU A 140 -18.93 -4.20 -12.96
CA LEU A 140 -17.72 -3.54 -12.47
C LEU A 140 -18.05 -2.16 -11.91
N TYR A 141 -17.59 -1.90 -10.70
CA TYR A 141 -17.64 -0.59 -10.06
C TYR A 141 -16.21 -0.12 -9.85
N THR A 142 -15.89 1.11 -10.26
CA THR A 142 -14.53 1.66 -10.17
C THR A 142 -14.55 3.02 -9.48
N ALA A 143 -13.47 3.33 -8.79
CA ALA A 143 -13.14 4.65 -8.31
C ALA A 143 -11.73 5.00 -8.78
N SER A 144 -11.62 5.93 -9.72
CA SER A 144 -10.36 6.24 -10.41
C SER A 144 -10.37 7.68 -10.93
N PRO A 145 -9.20 8.32 -11.05
CA PRO A 145 -9.04 9.48 -11.90
C PRO A 145 -9.49 9.17 -13.34
N SER A 146 -10.19 10.11 -13.96
CA SER A 146 -10.85 9.92 -15.25
C SER A 146 -10.23 10.74 -16.38
N ASN A 147 -9.24 11.58 -16.14
CA ASN A 147 -8.59 12.38 -17.18
C ASN A 147 -7.05 12.23 -17.17
N PHE A 148 -6.43 12.70 -18.24
CA PHE A 148 -4.98 12.62 -18.45
C PHE A 148 -4.17 13.33 -17.35
N TRP A 149 -4.73 14.38 -16.76
CA TRP A 149 -4.06 15.20 -15.75
C TRP A 149 -4.19 14.67 -14.32
N GLY A 150 -5.09 13.72 -14.08
CA GLY A 150 -5.40 13.25 -12.71
C GLY A 150 -6.14 14.27 -11.86
N THR A 151 -6.95 15.13 -12.48
CA THR A 151 -7.67 16.22 -11.80
C THR A 151 -9.19 16.03 -11.80
N GLU A 152 -9.69 15.13 -12.64
CA GLU A 152 -11.08 14.68 -12.61
C GLU A 152 -11.14 13.28 -12.01
N PHE A 153 -12.12 13.04 -11.15
CA PHE A 153 -12.26 11.80 -10.39
C PHE A 153 -13.68 11.28 -10.54
N ASP A 154 -13.82 9.98 -10.75
CA ASP A 154 -15.12 9.33 -10.92
C ASP A 154 -15.22 8.12 -10.00
N ILE A 155 -16.37 8.00 -9.34
CA ILE A 155 -16.89 6.74 -8.81
C ILE A 155 -18.02 6.32 -9.74
N THR A 156 -17.88 5.18 -10.41
CA THR A 156 -18.74 4.82 -11.55
C THR A 156 -19.03 3.33 -11.61
N ARG A 157 -20.22 2.99 -12.12
CA ARG A 157 -20.53 1.67 -12.67
C ARG A 157 -19.95 1.60 -14.07
N ALA A 158 -18.81 0.93 -14.19
CA ALA A 158 -17.95 0.94 -15.35
C ALA A 158 -18.39 0.00 -16.48
N THR A 159 -19.12 -1.07 -16.16
CA THR A 159 -19.71 -2.00 -17.13
C THR A 159 -21.23 -2.04 -16.98
N GLY A 160 -21.96 -2.42 -18.03
CA GLY A 160 -23.43 -2.35 -18.05
C GLY A 160 -23.95 -0.91 -18.20
N GLN A 161 -25.07 -0.59 -17.54
CA GLN A 161 -25.67 0.75 -17.60
C GLN A 161 -24.83 1.74 -16.77
N GLN A 162 -24.08 2.61 -17.44
CA GLN A 162 -23.18 3.53 -16.75
C GLN A 162 -23.93 4.54 -15.87
N VAL A 163 -23.52 4.62 -14.60
CA VAL A 163 -23.94 5.62 -13.61
C VAL A 163 -22.70 6.10 -12.87
N ARG A 164 -22.57 7.41 -12.66
CA ARG A 164 -21.36 8.02 -12.10
C ARG A 164 -21.63 9.23 -11.22
N VAL A 165 -20.66 9.66 -10.43
CA VAL A 165 -20.79 10.88 -9.62
C VAL A 165 -20.86 12.14 -10.51
N PRO A 166 -21.60 13.20 -10.15
CA PRO A 166 -21.50 14.51 -10.80
C PRO A 166 -20.09 15.12 -10.68
N PRO A 167 -19.60 15.87 -11.69
CA PRO A 167 -18.29 16.51 -11.67
C PRO A 167 -18.32 17.75 -10.77
N SER A 168 -18.29 17.55 -9.46
CA SER A 168 -18.38 18.62 -8.47
C SER A 168 -17.46 18.34 -7.27
N ILE A 169 -16.77 19.39 -6.83
CA ILE A 169 -15.91 19.36 -5.64
C ILE A 169 -16.68 19.04 -4.34
N ASN A 170 -18.02 19.23 -4.33
CA ASN A 170 -18.86 18.83 -3.20
C ASN A 170 -18.92 17.29 -3.06
N TRP A 171 -18.87 16.60 -4.20
CA TRP A 171 -18.96 15.15 -4.26
C TRP A 171 -17.60 14.51 -4.00
N LEU A 172 -16.56 14.97 -4.69
CA LEU A 172 -15.19 14.48 -4.55
C LEU A 172 -14.21 15.65 -4.64
N ASN A 173 -13.34 15.82 -3.65
CA ASN A 173 -12.35 16.89 -3.64
C ASN A 173 -10.92 16.34 -3.55
N ASP A 174 -10.29 16.13 -4.72
CA ASP A 174 -8.93 15.59 -4.82
C ASP A 174 -8.76 14.28 -4.02
N PRO A 175 -9.62 13.26 -4.28
CA PRO A 175 -9.59 12.00 -3.55
C PRO A 175 -8.41 11.11 -3.96
N GLU A 176 -7.86 10.40 -2.99
CA GLU A 176 -6.98 9.25 -3.16
C GLU A 176 -7.78 7.99 -2.86
N PHE A 177 -8.19 7.26 -3.90
CA PHE A 177 -9.00 6.05 -3.78
C PHE A 177 -8.19 4.84 -3.35
N VAL A 178 -8.59 4.18 -2.26
CA VAL A 178 -7.76 3.15 -1.62
C VAL A 178 -8.37 1.76 -1.74
N SER A 179 -9.65 1.61 -1.37
CA SER A 179 -10.31 0.30 -1.31
C SER A 179 -11.79 0.42 -1.62
N SER A 180 -12.38 -0.68 -2.10
CA SER A 180 -13.82 -0.81 -2.29
C SER A 180 -14.30 -2.20 -1.88
N ALA A 181 -15.56 -2.31 -1.49
CA ALA A 181 -16.13 -3.55 -0.97
C ALA A 181 -17.61 -3.68 -1.31
N LEU A 182 -18.02 -4.87 -1.75
CA LEU A 182 -19.42 -5.26 -1.85
C LEU A 182 -19.88 -5.81 -0.49
N VAL A 183 -20.95 -5.23 0.06
CA VAL A 183 -21.66 -5.76 1.21
C VAL A 183 -23.03 -6.19 0.73
N ARG A 184 -23.31 -7.49 0.83
CA ARG A 184 -24.63 -8.03 0.53
C ARG A 184 -25.57 -7.74 1.68
N GLU A 185 -26.83 -7.45 1.38
CA GLU A 185 -27.82 -7.12 2.40
C GLU A 185 -28.87 -8.23 2.53
N SER A 186 -29.70 -8.14 3.57
CA SER A 186 -30.80 -9.09 3.76
C SER A 186 -31.78 -9.05 2.58
N PRO A 187 -32.43 -10.18 2.23
CA PRO A 187 -33.47 -10.20 1.19
C PRO A 187 -34.53 -9.11 1.42
N GLY A 188 -34.78 -8.29 0.40
CA GLY A 188 -35.72 -7.16 0.46
C GLY A 188 -35.06 -5.78 0.48
N ASP A 189 -33.77 -5.69 0.86
CA ASP A 189 -32.94 -4.49 0.68
C ASP A 189 -31.93 -4.68 -0.47
N ASP A 190 -31.41 -3.57 -0.99
CA ASP A 190 -30.42 -3.59 -2.07
C ASP A 190 -29.00 -3.69 -1.51
N ASP A 191 -28.17 -4.47 -2.19
CA ASP A 191 -26.75 -4.61 -1.88
C ASP A 191 -26.05 -3.24 -2.02
N LYS A 192 -25.01 -3.03 -1.22
CA LYS A 192 -24.32 -1.73 -1.16
C LYS A 192 -22.85 -1.90 -1.53
N ILE A 193 -22.35 -0.95 -2.34
CA ILE A 193 -20.93 -0.85 -2.67
C ILE A 193 -20.34 0.29 -1.85
N TYR A 194 -19.33 -0.03 -1.05
CA TYR A 194 -18.60 0.91 -0.23
C TYR A 194 -17.28 1.29 -0.89
N PHE A 195 -16.92 2.57 -0.82
CA PHE A 195 -15.66 3.13 -1.31
C PHE A 195 -14.94 3.86 -0.18
N PHE A 196 -13.65 3.60 -0.03
CA PHE A 196 -12.81 4.17 1.01
C PHE A 196 -11.69 4.99 0.38
N PHE A 197 -11.57 6.25 0.78
CA PHE A 197 -10.63 7.18 0.18
C PHE A 197 -10.24 8.30 1.15
N THR A 198 -9.10 8.93 0.90
CA THR A 198 -8.71 10.17 1.58
C THR A 198 -8.99 11.35 0.66
N GLU A 199 -9.61 12.42 1.13
CA GLU A 199 -9.83 13.64 0.30
C GLU A 199 -9.51 14.91 1.08
N ASN A 200 -9.46 16.04 0.37
CA ASN A 200 -9.37 17.36 0.99
C ASN A 200 -10.72 17.74 1.61
N ALA A 201 -10.76 17.87 2.94
CA ALA A 201 -11.96 18.27 3.65
C ALA A 201 -12.31 19.74 3.37
N ARG A 202 -13.58 20.00 3.08
CA ARG A 202 -14.09 21.35 2.84
C ARG A 202 -14.85 21.91 4.03
N GLU A 203 -15.26 21.04 4.94
CA GLU A 203 -15.99 21.39 6.16
C GLU A 203 -15.09 22.04 7.23
N TYR A 204 -13.77 21.97 7.06
CA TYR A 204 -12.80 22.69 7.88
C TYR A 204 -12.34 23.93 7.13
N ASP A 205 -12.66 25.10 7.68
CA ASP A 205 -12.20 26.39 7.18
C ASP A 205 -10.87 26.75 7.85
N LEU A 206 -9.81 26.07 7.42
CA LEU A 206 -8.45 26.27 7.91
C LEU A 206 -7.54 26.68 6.76
N TYR A 207 -6.55 27.55 7.05
CA TYR A 207 -5.54 27.96 6.07
C TYR A 207 -4.76 26.77 5.47
N THR A 208 -4.67 25.67 6.21
CA THR A 208 -4.04 24.43 5.76
C THR A 208 -5.09 23.44 5.29
N LYS A 209 -4.84 22.81 4.14
CA LYS A 209 -5.70 21.73 3.63
C LYS A 209 -5.68 20.56 4.62
N VAL A 210 -6.84 20.28 5.22
CA VAL A 210 -7.01 19.11 6.09
C VAL A 210 -7.39 17.92 5.23
N ARG A 211 -6.60 16.85 5.31
CA ARG A 211 -6.96 15.58 4.68
C ARG A 211 -7.79 14.76 5.64
N VAL A 212 -8.88 14.17 5.14
CA VAL A 212 -9.76 13.30 5.92
C VAL A 212 -10.05 12.02 5.17
N THR A 213 -10.24 10.95 5.93
CA THR A 213 -10.71 9.68 5.39
C THR A 213 -12.23 9.65 5.30
N ARG A 214 -12.73 9.15 4.18
CA ARG A 214 -14.15 8.98 3.88
C ARG A 214 -14.48 7.51 3.66
N VAL A 215 -15.68 7.16 4.09
CA VAL A 215 -16.43 6.04 3.55
C VAL A 215 -17.58 6.62 2.74
N ALA A 216 -17.70 6.22 1.47
CA ALA A 216 -18.86 6.49 0.65
C ALA A 216 -19.60 5.19 0.35
N ARG A 217 -20.90 5.27 0.07
CA ARG A 217 -21.71 4.14 -0.35
C ARG A 217 -22.58 4.49 -1.55
N VAL A 218 -22.90 3.48 -2.36
CA VAL A 218 -23.95 3.51 -3.40
C VAL A 218 -24.75 2.22 -3.35
N CYS A 219 -26.00 2.26 -3.81
CA CYS A 219 -26.86 1.08 -3.94
C CYS A 219 -26.59 0.39 -5.28
N LYS A 220 -26.50 -0.94 -5.29
CA LYS A 220 -26.17 -1.73 -6.49
C LYS A 220 -27.17 -1.49 -7.62
N GLY A 221 -28.46 -1.45 -7.30
CA GLY A 221 -29.61 -1.26 -8.18
C GLY A 221 -29.92 0.19 -8.57
N ASP A 222 -29.11 1.17 -8.17
CA ASP A 222 -29.30 2.56 -8.58
C ASP A 222 -29.04 2.72 -10.10
N VAL A 223 -30.00 3.32 -10.80
CA VAL A 223 -29.97 3.54 -12.25
C VAL A 223 -29.90 5.03 -12.63
N GLY A 224 -29.83 5.90 -11.63
CA GLY A 224 -29.97 7.34 -11.80
C GLY A 224 -31.42 7.81 -11.71
N GLY A 225 -31.60 9.13 -11.80
CA GLY A 225 -32.91 9.79 -11.75
C GLY A 225 -33.48 10.10 -13.14
N SER A 226 -34.78 10.40 -13.17
CA SER A 226 -35.53 10.64 -14.42
C SER A 226 -35.28 12.02 -15.03
N LYS A 227 -35.25 13.08 -14.23
CA LYS A 227 -34.94 14.46 -14.66
C LYS A 227 -33.68 14.99 -13.99
N THR A 228 -33.67 14.96 -12.66
CA THR A 228 -32.50 15.28 -11.85
C THR A 228 -31.59 14.05 -11.76
N LEU A 229 -30.26 14.24 -11.77
CA LEU A 229 -29.29 13.14 -11.68
C LEU A 229 -29.44 12.04 -12.77
N GLN A 230 -29.77 12.42 -14.00
CA GLN A 230 -29.78 11.49 -15.14
C GLN A 230 -28.41 10.83 -15.33
N LYS A 231 -28.38 9.49 -15.30
CA LYS A 231 -27.14 8.68 -15.37
C LYS A 231 -26.11 9.05 -14.29
N ARG A 232 -26.57 9.62 -13.17
CA ARG A 232 -25.74 9.96 -12.01
C ARG A 232 -26.28 9.27 -10.77
N TRP A 233 -25.40 8.96 -9.82
CA TRP A 233 -25.83 8.30 -8.58
C TRP A 233 -26.88 9.12 -7.84
N THR A 234 -27.96 8.47 -7.42
CA THR A 234 -28.99 9.02 -6.53
C THR A 234 -28.80 8.56 -5.09
N SER A 235 -28.05 7.47 -4.91
CA SER A 235 -27.76 6.81 -3.64
C SER A 235 -26.40 7.16 -3.03
N PHE A 236 -25.58 7.96 -3.73
CA PHE A 236 -24.25 8.31 -3.25
C PHE A 236 -24.33 9.20 -2.01
N LEU A 237 -23.74 8.72 -0.93
CA LEU A 237 -23.47 9.50 0.28
C LEU A 237 -22.06 9.20 0.78
N LYS A 238 -21.44 10.16 1.45
CA LYS A 238 -20.16 9.97 2.15
C LYS A 238 -20.21 10.47 3.59
N ALA A 239 -19.45 9.80 4.47
CA ALA A 239 -19.27 10.17 5.87
C ALA A 239 -17.77 10.15 6.22
N GLN A 240 -17.38 10.88 7.26
CA GLN A 240 -16.01 10.87 7.76
C GLN A 240 -15.74 9.63 8.62
N LEU A 241 -14.65 8.92 8.34
CA LEU A 241 -14.06 7.95 9.27
C LEU A 241 -13.00 8.67 10.10
N VAL A 242 -13.08 8.52 11.42
CA VAL A 242 -12.14 9.12 12.37
C VAL A 242 -11.42 8.01 13.12
N CYS A 243 -10.10 7.93 12.97
CA CYS A 243 -9.22 7.08 13.77
C CYS A 243 -8.40 7.99 14.70
N GLN A 244 -8.73 7.98 15.98
CA GLN A 244 -8.14 8.90 16.95
C GLN A 244 -7.80 8.18 18.25
N ASP A 245 -6.56 8.37 18.70
CA ASP A 245 -6.19 8.09 20.08
C ASP A 245 -6.72 9.21 20.97
N ARG A 246 -7.64 8.87 21.88
CA ARG A 246 -8.31 9.86 22.72
C ARG A 246 -7.40 10.40 23.81
N ASP A 247 -6.44 9.61 24.26
CA ASP A 247 -5.59 9.98 25.40
C ASP A 247 -4.51 10.98 24.96
N SER A 248 -3.86 10.72 23.83
CA SER A 248 -2.89 11.66 23.24
C SER A 248 -3.53 12.75 22.38
N GLY A 249 -4.80 12.58 21.99
CA GLY A 249 -5.48 13.42 21.01
C GLY A 249 -5.00 13.20 19.57
N GLN A 250 -4.02 12.32 19.32
CA GLN A 250 -3.43 12.08 18.01
C GLN A 250 -4.45 11.50 17.03
N ARG A 251 -4.54 12.11 15.84
CA ARG A 251 -5.39 11.63 14.74
C ARG A 251 -4.57 11.00 13.62
N TYR A 252 -5.10 9.92 13.07
CA TYR A 252 -4.58 9.25 11.89
C TYR A 252 -5.59 9.44 10.76
N THR A 253 -5.27 10.36 9.84
CA THR A 253 -6.27 10.90 8.91
C THR A 253 -6.09 10.43 7.46
N VAL A 254 -4.93 9.86 7.13
CA VAL A 254 -4.60 9.41 5.78
C VAL A 254 -4.77 7.90 5.70
N LEU A 255 -5.71 7.45 4.88
CA LEU A 255 -6.03 6.05 4.67
C LEU A 255 -4.96 5.37 3.80
N THR A 256 -4.56 4.15 4.16
CA THR A 256 -3.59 3.34 3.40
C THR A 256 -4.19 2.07 2.81
N HIS A 257 -5.07 1.37 3.54
CA HIS A 257 -5.79 0.19 3.04
C HIS A 257 -6.99 -0.14 3.92
N THR A 258 -8.05 -0.72 3.34
CA THR A 258 -9.21 -1.24 4.10
C THR A 258 -9.50 -2.67 3.67
N TYR A 259 -9.76 -3.56 4.63
CA TYR A 259 -10.17 -4.93 4.38
C TYR A 259 -11.50 -5.23 5.09
N PRO A 260 -12.56 -5.63 4.38
CA PRO A 260 -13.80 -6.10 4.98
C PRO A 260 -13.64 -7.55 5.48
N LEU A 261 -14.02 -7.79 6.74
CA LEU A 261 -14.11 -9.14 7.31
C LEU A 261 -15.51 -9.39 7.84
N GLU A 262 -16.16 -10.42 7.33
CA GLU A 262 -17.40 -10.95 7.88
C GLU A 262 -17.05 -11.97 8.98
N HIS A 263 -17.38 -11.66 10.23
CA HIS A 263 -17.03 -12.56 11.34
C HIS A 263 -17.91 -13.81 11.40
N ARG A 264 -19.16 -13.69 10.95
CA ARG A 264 -20.10 -14.81 10.86
C ARG A 264 -20.50 -14.95 9.40
N LEU A 265 -19.98 -15.99 8.75
CA LEU A 265 -20.22 -16.23 7.33
C LEU A 265 -21.73 -16.30 7.03
N GLY A 266 -22.21 -15.47 6.11
CA GLY A 266 -23.62 -15.37 5.74
C GLY A 266 -24.44 -14.40 6.61
N ASP A 267 -23.82 -13.70 7.56
CA ASP A 267 -24.40 -12.60 8.33
C ASP A 267 -23.64 -11.29 8.04
N PRO A 268 -24.09 -10.50 7.06
CA PRO A 268 -23.46 -9.24 6.69
C PRO A 268 -23.38 -8.24 7.84
N SER A 269 -24.29 -8.30 8.82
CA SER A 269 -24.28 -7.40 9.98
C SER A 269 -23.05 -7.60 10.87
N SER A 270 -22.40 -8.75 10.78
CA SER A 270 -21.13 -9.07 11.45
C SER A 270 -19.89 -8.48 10.76
N THR A 271 -20.07 -7.78 9.64
CA THR A 271 -18.96 -7.21 8.86
C THR A 271 -18.27 -6.09 9.62
N HIS A 272 -16.95 -6.19 9.71
CA HIS A 272 -16.07 -5.16 10.24
C HIS A 272 -15.06 -4.74 9.18
N PHE A 273 -14.79 -3.45 9.10
CA PHE A 273 -13.79 -2.88 8.21
C PHE A 273 -12.51 -2.62 8.99
N TYR A 274 -11.50 -3.45 8.75
CA TYR A 274 -10.16 -3.27 9.30
C TYR A 274 -9.39 -2.30 8.42
N THR A 275 -8.98 -1.17 9.01
CA THR A 275 -8.52 0.01 8.26
C THR A 275 -7.13 0.43 8.74
N LEU A 276 -6.23 0.62 7.79
CA LEU A 276 -4.88 1.12 8.00
C LEU A 276 -4.82 2.61 7.75
N PHE A 277 -4.21 3.33 8.68
CA PHE A 277 -4.00 4.77 8.59
C PHE A 277 -2.54 5.14 8.83
N THR A 278 -2.15 6.29 8.28
CA THR A 278 -0.95 7.03 8.65
C THR A 278 -1.31 8.45 9.12
N SER A 279 -0.34 9.16 9.69
CA SER A 279 -0.46 10.55 10.11
C SER A 279 -0.25 11.50 8.92
N GLN A 280 -0.92 12.65 8.93
CA GLN A 280 -0.67 13.73 7.96
C GLN A 280 0.63 14.51 8.27
N GLY A 281 1.21 14.33 9.46
CA GLY A 281 2.43 15.00 9.90
C GLY A 281 3.65 14.66 9.04
N LYS A 282 4.33 15.68 8.50
CA LYS A 282 5.54 15.47 7.71
C LYS A 282 6.63 14.79 8.55
N GLY A 283 7.13 13.66 8.08
CA GLY A 283 8.23 12.92 8.70
C GLY A 283 7.83 11.94 9.81
N GLU A 284 6.56 11.91 10.22
CA GLU A 284 6.07 10.90 11.17
C GLU A 284 5.90 9.54 10.48
N ARG A 285 6.82 8.61 10.74
CA ARG A 285 6.65 7.21 10.32
C ARG A 285 5.79 6.49 11.34
N VAL A 286 4.48 6.58 11.21
CA VAL A 286 3.54 5.92 12.11
C VAL A 286 2.39 5.30 11.32
N SER A 287 1.99 4.10 11.72
CA SER A 287 0.78 3.45 11.23
C SER A 287 -0.17 3.15 12.37
N ALA A 288 -1.47 3.20 12.09
CA ALA A 288 -2.50 2.82 13.03
C ALA A 288 -3.51 1.86 12.38
N VAL A 289 -4.03 0.93 13.16
CA VAL A 289 -5.12 0.03 12.75
C VAL A 289 -6.36 0.42 13.53
N CYS A 290 -7.42 0.82 12.83
CA CYS A 290 -8.75 1.07 13.40
C CYS A 290 -9.75 0.07 12.81
N VAL A 291 -10.84 -0.18 13.54
CA VAL A 291 -11.91 -1.09 13.11
C VAL A 291 -13.24 -0.38 13.21
N TYR A 292 -14.02 -0.48 12.14
CA TYR A 292 -15.36 0.11 12.05
C TYR A 292 -16.38 -1.00 11.79
N SER A 293 -17.43 -1.08 12.62
CA SER A 293 -18.51 -2.03 12.38
C SER A 293 -19.41 -1.54 11.24
N LEU A 294 -19.98 -2.46 10.47
CA LEU A 294 -21.01 -2.12 9.49
C LEU A 294 -22.23 -1.46 10.17
N ALA A 295 -22.57 -1.88 11.39
CA ALA A 295 -23.67 -1.32 12.18
C ALA A 295 -23.48 0.18 12.46
N ASP A 296 -22.27 0.61 12.87
CA ASP A 296 -22.00 2.04 13.13
C ASP A 296 -22.03 2.87 11.85
N ILE A 297 -21.47 2.33 10.76
CA ILE A 297 -21.48 2.98 9.45
C ILE A 297 -22.93 3.14 8.95
N THR A 298 -23.69 2.05 8.93
CA THR A 298 -25.09 2.05 8.45
C THR A 298 -25.98 2.96 9.29
N LYS A 299 -25.78 3.01 10.62
CA LYS A 299 -26.46 3.96 11.51
C LYS A 299 -26.24 5.41 11.08
N VAL A 300 -24.99 5.80 10.83
CA VAL A 300 -24.66 7.17 10.36
C VAL A 300 -25.37 7.47 9.05
N PHE A 301 -25.36 6.55 8.09
CA PHE A 301 -26.04 6.80 6.83
C PHE A 301 -27.58 6.83 6.93
N ALA A 302 -28.17 6.00 7.79
CA ALA A 302 -29.61 5.91 7.98
C ALA A 302 -30.19 7.10 8.76
N THR A 303 -29.45 7.64 9.74
CA THR A 303 -29.98 8.62 10.70
C THR A 303 -29.23 9.95 10.74
N GLY A 304 -27.99 10.00 10.24
CA GLY A 304 -27.11 11.16 10.35
C GLY A 304 -27.65 12.40 9.64
N GLY A 305 -27.29 13.57 10.15
CA GLY A 305 -27.61 14.84 9.54
C GLY A 305 -26.85 15.06 8.23
N PHE A 306 -27.42 15.85 7.32
CA PHE A 306 -26.75 16.26 6.09
C PHE A 306 -25.93 17.53 6.32
N ARG A 307 -24.74 17.61 5.73
CA ARG A 307 -23.88 18.79 5.82
C ARG A 307 -24.19 19.73 4.67
N ASP A 308 -24.59 20.96 5.01
CA ASP A 308 -24.70 22.03 4.02
C ASP A 308 -23.32 22.65 3.76
N MET A 309 -22.82 22.48 2.54
CA MET A 309 -21.54 23.01 2.08
C MET A 309 -21.65 24.42 1.47
N LYS A 310 -22.87 24.95 1.30
CA LYS A 310 -23.13 26.31 0.78
C LYS A 310 -23.22 27.36 1.91
N ARG A 311 -23.23 26.94 3.17
CA ARG A 311 -23.46 27.82 4.32
C ARG A 311 -22.25 28.71 4.61
N ASN A 312 -22.23 29.89 4.00
CA ASN A 312 -21.37 31.00 4.44
C ASN A 312 -21.89 31.54 5.78
N CYS A 313 -21.00 32.06 6.64
CA CYS A 313 -21.29 32.53 8.01
C CYS A 313 -22.43 33.56 8.17
N VAL A 314 -22.95 34.11 7.06
CA VAL A 314 -23.92 35.22 7.03
C VAL A 314 -25.38 34.76 7.08
N ASN A 315 -25.73 33.57 6.60
CA ASN A 315 -27.13 33.10 6.55
C ASN A 315 -27.37 31.93 7.52
N SER A 316 -27.64 32.28 8.77
CA SER A 316 -27.90 31.34 9.88
C SER A 316 -29.39 31.00 10.06
N GLY A 317 -30.18 30.95 8.99
CA GLY A 317 -31.64 30.83 9.07
C GLY A 317 -32.18 29.67 8.25
N SER A 318 -32.63 28.61 8.94
CA SER A 318 -33.31 27.39 8.47
C SER A 318 -32.44 26.31 7.79
N SER A 319 -32.25 25.19 8.49
CA SER A 319 -31.88 23.92 7.87
C SER A 319 -33.04 23.48 6.98
N GLU A 320 -32.81 23.27 5.68
CA GLU A 320 -33.84 22.68 4.82
C GLU A 320 -34.28 21.34 5.42
N SER A 321 -35.60 21.13 5.53
CA SER A 321 -36.14 19.88 6.06
C SER A 321 -35.74 18.73 5.13
N VAL A 322 -35.13 17.67 5.67
CA VAL A 322 -34.80 16.46 4.91
C VAL A 322 -36.08 15.90 4.29
N PRO A 323 -36.17 15.75 2.96
CA PRO A 323 -37.39 15.26 2.30
C PRO A 323 -37.58 13.76 2.55
N ASP A 324 -38.81 13.29 2.34
CA ASP A 324 -39.19 11.88 2.35
C ASP A 324 -39.60 11.45 0.93
N PRO A 325 -39.18 10.27 0.43
CA PRO A 325 -38.24 9.32 1.01
C PRO A 325 -36.84 9.90 1.31
N ARG A 326 -36.17 9.43 2.38
CA ARG A 326 -34.84 9.92 2.79
C ARG A 326 -33.82 9.92 1.63
N PRO A 327 -33.17 11.06 1.32
CA PRO A 327 -32.16 11.15 0.27
C PRO A 327 -31.01 10.15 0.45
N GLY A 328 -30.63 9.47 -0.64
CA GLY A 328 -29.51 8.53 -0.64
C GLY A 328 -29.79 7.15 -0.04
N GLN A 329 -31.05 6.83 0.29
CA GLN A 329 -31.43 5.49 0.73
C GLN A 329 -31.67 4.54 -0.45
N CYS A 330 -31.42 3.25 -0.24
CA CYS A 330 -31.68 2.23 -1.26
C CYS A 330 -33.17 1.91 -1.36
N ILE A 331 -33.59 1.41 -2.52
CA ILE A 331 -34.95 0.93 -2.73
C ILE A 331 -35.13 -0.38 -1.97
N ASN A 332 -35.90 -0.32 -0.88
CA ASN A 332 -36.27 -1.47 -0.07
C ASN A 332 -37.77 -1.80 -0.24
N ASP A 333 -38.24 -2.87 0.41
CA ASP A 333 -39.64 -3.31 0.31
C ASP A 333 -40.66 -2.26 0.78
N VAL A 334 -40.29 -1.44 1.78
CA VAL A 334 -41.14 -0.34 2.27
C VAL A 334 -41.36 0.70 1.17
N LEU A 335 -40.30 1.07 0.45
CA LEU A 335 -40.40 2.02 -0.66
C LEU A 335 -41.13 1.43 -1.87
N ARG A 336 -40.92 0.13 -2.16
CA ARG A 336 -41.67 -0.57 -3.21
C ARG A 336 -43.18 -0.57 -2.90
N ALA A 337 -43.56 -0.80 -1.64
CA ALA A 337 -44.96 -0.73 -1.21
C ALA A 337 -45.56 0.69 -1.35
N GLN A 338 -44.74 1.73 -1.32
CA GLN A 338 -45.14 3.13 -1.57
C GLN A 338 -45.16 3.50 -3.06
N GLY A 339 -44.80 2.58 -3.97
CA GLY A 339 -44.79 2.79 -5.42
C GLY A 339 -43.43 3.20 -6.01
N TYR A 340 -42.37 3.26 -5.22
CA TYR A 340 -41.01 3.53 -5.70
C TYR A 340 -40.30 2.22 -6.02
N ASN A 341 -40.35 1.78 -7.28
CA ASN A 341 -39.77 0.51 -7.70
C ASN A 341 -38.29 0.63 -8.10
N SER A 342 -37.85 1.83 -8.47
CA SER A 342 -36.50 2.14 -8.91
C SER A 342 -36.07 3.53 -8.45
N SER A 343 -34.75 3.80 -8.43
CA SER A 343 -34.22 5.16 -8.25
C SER A 343 -34.77 6.15 -9.28
N PHE A 344 -35.21 5.66 -10.44
CA PHE A 344 -35.81 6.46 -11.50
C PHE A 344 -37.15 7.10 -11.07
N ASP A 345 -37.88 6.44 -10.15
CA ASP A 345 -39.19 6.87 -9.65
C ASP A 345 -39.08 7.87 -8.48
N MET A 346 -37.86 8.15 -8.02
CA MET A 346 -37.63 9.04 -6.89
C MET A 346 -38.07 10.49 -7.19
N PRO A 347 -38.73 11.17 -6.24
CA PRO A 347 -39.15 12.55 -6.44
C PRO A 347 -37.98 13.50 -6.69
N ASP A 348 -38.14 14.44 -7.62
CA ASP A 348 -37.10 15.43 -7.96
C ASP A 348 -36.60 16.23 -6.75
N ARG A 349 -37.46 16.50 -5.76
CA ARG A 349 -37.07 17.16 -4.50
C ARG A 349 -36.02 16.35 -3.73
N VAL A 350 -36.18 15.02 -3.65
CA VAL A 350 -35.23 14.11 -3.00
C VAL A 350 -33.91 14.06 -3.77
N LEU A 351 -34.00 13.99 -5.10
CA LEU A 351 -32.83 13.93 -5.99
C LEU A 351 -32.04 15.25 -6.00
N GLN A 352 -32.71 16.39 -5.97
CA GLN A 352 -32.05 17.68 -5.85
C GLN A 352 -31.39 17.84 -4.47
N PHE A 353 -32.03 17.35 -3.41
CA PHE A 353 -31.47 17.40 -2.07
C PHE A 353 -30.16 16.60 -1.97
N VAL A 354 -30.14 15.32 -2.40
CA VAL A 354 -28.90 14.51 -2.37
C VAL A 354 -27.80 15.09 -3.26
N LYS A 355 -28.19 15.72 -4.39
CA LYS A 355 -27.24 16.38 -5.29
C LYS A 355 -26.48 17.51 -4.62
N GLU A 356 -27.13 18.22 -3.72
CA GLU A 356 -26.56 19.36 -2.99
C GLU A 356 -25.90 18.95 -1.67
N HIS A 357 -26.34 17.83 -1.09
CA HIS A 357 -25.91 17.35 0.23
C HIS A 357 -25.35 15.92 0.20
N PRO A 358 -24.24 15.64 -0.52
CA PRO A 358 -23.66 14.31 -0.57
C PRO A 358 -22.88 13.92 0.71
N LEU A 359 -22.56 14.88 1.59
CA LEU A 359 -21.76 14.69 2.80
C LEU A 359 -22.67 14.66 4.04
N LEU A 360 -22.44 13.68 4.91
CA LEU A 360 -23.06 13.59 6.23
C LEU A 360 -22.27 14.36 7.28
N THR A 361 -22.97 14.94 8.25
CA THR A 361 -22.39 15.69 9.37
C THR A 361 -21.79 14.77 10.43
N ASP A 362 -22.46 13.64 10.70
CA ASP A 362 -22.03 12.66 11.69
C ASP A 362 -20.79 11.88 11.21
N THR A 363 -19.91 11.56 12.16
CA THR A 363 -18.67 10.83 11.91
C THR A 363 -18.71 9.44 12.53
N VAL A 364 -18.01 8.49 11.90
CA VAL A 364 -17.81 7.15 12.47
C VAL A 364 -16.45 7.16 13.18
N ASN A 365 -16.47 7.05 14.51
CA ASN A 365 -15.29 7.22 15.34
C ASN A 365 -14.78 5.86 15.84
N ALA A 366 -13.48 5.63 15.73
CA ALA A 366 -12.80 4.47 16.29
C ALA A 366 -11.52 4.89 17.02
N ALA A 367 -11.21 4.18 18.10
CA ALA A 367 -9.89 4.23 18.73
C ALA A 367 -8.96 3.23 18.02
N PRO A 368 -7.66 3.55 17.86
CA PRO A 368 -6.72 2.63 17.25
C PRO A 368 -6.53 1.39 18.11
N LEU A 369 -6.67 0.20 17.51
CA LEU A 369 -6.35 -1.09 18.14
C LEU A 369 -4.85 -1.34 18.22
N LEU A 370 -4.11 -0.83 17.23
CA LEU A 370 -2.67 -0.96 17.14
C LEU A 370 -2.10 0.35 16.60
N VAL A 371 -1.03 0.85 17.23
CA VAL A 371 -0.22 1.96 16.71
C VAL A 371 1.23 1.47 16.61
N ARG A 372 1.84 1.59 15.43
CA ARG A 372 3.23 1.21 15.18
C ARG A 372 4.03 2.41 14.71
N ARG A 373 5.02 2.83 15.51
CA ARG A 373 5.99 3.87 15.15
C ARG A 373 7.20 3.24 14.45
N GLY A 374 7.79 3.93 13.49
CA GLY A 374 8.91 3.47 12.66
C GLY A 374 8.50 2.70 11.40
N THR A 375 7.26 2.21 11.33
CA THR A 375 6.78 1.25 10.32
C THR A 375 5.60 1.83 9.55
N ILE A 376 5.64 1.73 8.22
CA ILE A 376 4.50 2.06 7.38
C ILE A 376 3.85 0.76 6.91
N TYR A 377 2.62 0.50 7.36
CA TYR A 377 1.83 -0.61 6.85
C TYR A 377 1.18 -0.22 5.53
N THR A 378 1.34 -1.05 4.51
CA THR A 378 0.90 -0.78 3.13
C THR A 378 -0.35 -1.58 2.74
N ARG A 379 -0.51 -2.78 3.31
CA ARG A 379 -1.63 -3.69 3.04
C ARG A 379 -2.07 -4.41 4.30
N ILE A 380 -3.36 -4.71 4.36
CA ILE A 380 -3.99 -5.50 5.43
C ILE A 380 -4.90 -6.55 4.80
N THR A 381 -4.88 -7.74 5.37
CA THR A 381 -5.93 -8.74 5.20
C THR A 381 -6.25 -9.36 6.56
N ALA A 382 -7.41 -10.01 6.69
CA ALA A 382 -7.86 -10.56 7.94
C ALA A 382 -8.55 -11.92 7.74
N THR A 383 -8.40 -12.80 8.72
CA THR A 383 -9.15 -14.07 8.83
C THR A 383 -9.93 -14.12 10.13
N ASN A 384 -11.11 -14.72 10.10
CA ASN A 384 -11.87 -15.00 11.32
C ASN A 384 -11.21 -16.14 12.11
N ILE A 385 -11.23 -16.05 13.44
CA ILE A 385 -10.83 -17.14 14.33
C ILE A 385 -12.07 -17.81 14.92
N SER A 386 -12.30 -19.07 14.55
CA SER A 386 -13.29 -19.97 15.18
C SER A 386 -14.73 -19.44 15.26
N ASN A 387 -15.21 -18.72 14.22
CA ASN A 387 -16.54 -18.09 14.17
C ASN A 387 -16.84 -17.17 15.38
N SER A 388 -15.80 -16.52 15.91
CA SER A 388 -15.91 -15.57 17.00
C SER A 388 -15.66 -14.13 16.50
N ASP A 389 -15.82 -13.15 17.39
CA ASP A 389 -15.45 -11.75 17.09
C ASP A 389 -13.92 -11.53 17.08
N ALA A 390 -13.12 -12.60 17.18
CA ALA A 390 -11.67 -12.53 17.05
C ALA A 390 -11.23 -12.60 15.58
N ALA A 391 -10.19 -11.86 15.24
CA ALA A 391 -9.58 -11.85 13.91
C ALA A 391 -8.05 -12.01 13.98
N LEU A 392 -7.47 -12.67 12.99
CA LEU A 392 -6.03 -12.70 12.74
C LEU A 392 -5.73 -11.80 11.53
N LEU A 393 -5.01 -10.72 11.78
CA LEU A 393 -4.60 -9.74 10.77
C LEU A 393 -3.23 -10.10 10.22
N HIS A 394 -3.06 -9.93 8.91
CA HIS A 394 -1.77 -9.97 8.24
C HIS A 394 -1.49 -8.60 7.61
N LEU A 395 -0.44 -7.94 8.09
CA LEU A 395 -0.07 -6.59 7.73
C LEU A 395 1.24 -6.60 6.94
N GLY A 396 1.23 -6.04 5.74
CA GLY A 396 2.43 -5.85 4.92
C GLY A 396 3.08 -4.51 5.20
N THR A 397 4.40 -4.45 5.20
CA THR A 397 5.16 -3.21 5.44
C THR A 397 5.77 -2.62 4.16
N ASP A 398 6.18 -1.36 4.24
CA ASP A 398 6.97 -0.68 3.21
C ASP A 398 8.39 -1.25 3.05
N LYS A 399 8.81 -2.17 3.93
CA LYS A 399 10.13 -2.80 3.96
C LYS A 399 10.13 -4.30 3.56
N GLY A 400 8.98 -4.84 3.16
CA GLY A 400 8.91 -6.24 2.71
C GLY A 400 8.75 -7.24 3.84
N GLU A 401 8.15 -6.82 4.95
CA GLU A 401 7.85 -7.68 6.10
C GLU A 401 6.35 -7.98 6.17
N LEU A 402 6.01 -9.17 6.65
CA LEU A 402 4.65 -9.60 6.97
C LEU A 402 4.51 -9.71 8.49
N HIS A 403 3.63 -8.91 9.08
CA HIS A 403 3.33 -8.93 10.50
C HIS A 403 2.00 -9.67 10.72
N SER A 404 1.98 -10.62 11.65
CA SER A 404 0.75 -11.31 12.06
C SER A 404 0.28 -10.82 13.41
N VAL A 405 -0.96 -10.34 13.51
CA VAL A 405 -1.51 -9.71 14.71
C VAL A 405 -2.86 -10.35 15.05
N SER A 406 -3.01 -10.92 16.24
CA SER A 406 -4.31 -11.38 16.71
C SER A 406 -5.09 -10.26 17.38
N ILE A 407 -6.37 -10.17 17.06
CA ILE A 407 -7.35 -9.28 17.68
C ILE A 407 -8.34 -10.15 18.45
N VAL A 408 -8.39 -9.97 19.77
CA VAL A 408 -9.37 -10.64 20.65
C VAL A 408 -10.02 -9.56 21.50
N GLY A 409 -11.31 -9.33 21.29
CA GLY A 409 -12.02 -8.20 21.90
C GLY A 409 -11.39 -6.86 21.46
N ARG A 410 -10.86 -6.09 22.42
CA ARG A 410 -10.16 -4.81 22.15
C ARG A 410 -8.64 -4.92 22.22
N THR A 411 -8.11 -6.13 22.38
CA THR A 411 -6.67 -6.36 22.55
C THR A 411 -6.07 -6.80 21.23
N ALA A 412 -5.07 -6.05 20.76
CA ALA A 412 -4.21 -6.44 19.65
C ALA A 412 -2.91 -7.04 20.18
N THR A 413 -2.49 -8.17 19.64
CA THR A 413 -1.24 -8.84 20.02
C THR A 413 -0.45 -9.21 18.77
N LEU A 414 0.76 -8.66 18.66
CA LEU A 414 1.70 -8.99 17.59
C LEU A 414 2.31 -10.39 17.86
N LEU A 415 2.08 -11.31 16.93
CA LEU A 415 2.51 -12.69 17.03
C LEU A 415 3.84 -12.93 16.32
N GLN A 416 3.97 -12.46 15.08
CA GLN A 416 5.14 -12.72 14.24
C GLN A 416 5.45 -11.52 13.33
N GLU A 417 6.73 -11.35 13.03
CA GLU A 417 7.28 -10.44 12.02
C GLU A 417 8.15 -11.30 11.09
N ILE A 418 7.78 -11.38 9.82
CA ILE A 418 8.39 -12.31 8.85
C ILE A 418 8.96 -11.49 7.70
N PRO A 419 10.30 -11.39 7.55
CA PRO A 419 10.90 -10.81 6.35
C PRO A 419 10.63 -11.73 5.15
N LEU A 420 10.07 -11.19 4.08
CA LEU A 420 9.61 -11.98 2.92
C LEU A 420 10.66 -12.09 1.82
N THR A 421 11.49 -11.07 1.68
CA THR A 421 12.42 -10.88 0.57
C THR A 421 13.79 -10.44 1.09
N THR A 422 14.84 -10.70 0.32
CA THR A 422 16.18 -10.17 0.61
C THR A 422 16.34 -8.73 0.13
N SER A 423 15.58 -8.32 -0.90
CA SER A 423 15.48 -6.93 -1.35
C SER A 423 14.43 -6.19 -0.55
N VAL A 424 14.73 -4.96 -0.10
CA VAL A 424 13.77 -4.12 0.62
C VAL A 424 12.77 -3.55 -0.40
N GLU A 425 11.63 -4.22 -0.54
CA GLU A 425 10.52 -3.79 -1.40
C GLU A 425 9.21 -3.72 -0.62
N PRO A 426 8.34 -2.73 -0.89
CA PRO A 426 7.07 -2.63 -0.20
C PRO A 426 6.14 -3.78 -0.57
N VAL A 427 5.43 -4.31 0.42
CA VAL A 427 4.33 -5.23 0.19
C VAL A 427 3.19 -4.47 -0.50
N ASN A 428 2.74 -4.92 -1.66
CA ASN A 428 1.67 -4.24 -2.41
C ASN A 428 0.41 -5.08 -2.57
N ASN A 429 0.45 -6.38 -2.29
CA ASN A 429 -0.71 -7.26 -2.31
C ASN A 429 -0.60 -8.33 -1.22
N ILE A 430 -1.74 -8.68 -0.62
CA ILE A 430 -1.84 -9.80 0.34
C ILE A 430 -3.17 -10.51 0.07
N LEU A 431 -3.12 -11.82 -0.16
CA LEU A 431 -4.29 -12.67 -0.31
C LEU A 431 -4.16 -13.91 0.56
N ILE A 432 -5.29 -14.43 1.03
CA ILE A 432 -5.35 -15.67 1.81
C ILE A 432 -5.93 -16.77 0.92
N HIS A 433 -5.28 -17.92 0.89
CA HIS A 433 -5.73 -19.10 0.17
C HIS A 433 -5.28 -20.38 0.86
N GLN A 434 -6.23 -21.26 1.20
CA GLN A 434 -5.99 -22.58 1.80
C GLN A 434 -4.96 -22.56 2.96
N GLY A 435 -5.21 -21.72 3.98
CA GLY A 435 -4.36 -21.61 5.17
C GLY A 435 -2.99 -20.95 4.97
N HIS A 436 -2.75 -20.37 3.79
CA HIS A 436 -1.54 -19.65 3.46
C HIS A 436 -1.87 -18.23 3.04
N VAL A 437 -0.93 -17.33 3.32
CA VAL A 437 -0.94 -15.98 2.78
C VAL A 437 0.02 -15.93 1.61
N VAL A 438 -0.44 -15.45 0.47
CA VAL A 438 0.42 -15.10 -0.67
C VAL A 438 0.60 -13.59 -0.65
N VAL A 439 1.86 -13.18 -0.55
CA VAL A 439 2.27 -11.78 -0.47
C VAL A 439 3.00 -11.38 -1.74
N GLY A 440 2.60 -10.25 -2.31
CA GLY A 440 3.25 -9.66 -3.48
C GLY A 440 4.09 -8.44 -3.16
N SER A 441 5.22 -8.36 -3.84
CA SER A 441 6.03 -7.15 -4.02
C SER A 441 6.14 -6.84 -5.51
N PRO A 442 6.66 -5.65 -5.90
CA PRO A 442 6.85 -5.30 -7.31
C PRO A 442 7.66 -6.31 -8.15
N SER A 443 8.54 -7.11 -7.54
CA SER A 443 9.38 -8.10 -8.25
C SER A 443 9.21 -9.56 -7.80
N SER A 444 8.48 -9.83 -6.71
CA SER A 444 8.44 -11.17 -6.11
C SER A 444 7.07 -11.55 -5.54
N LEU A 445 6.84 -12.86 -5.41
CA LEU A 445 5.73 -13.44 -4.64
C LEU A 445 6.29 -14.36 -3.56
N SER A 446 5.72 -14.29 -2.36
CA SER A 446 6.06 -15.16 -1.24
C SER A 446 4.82 -15.83 -0.68
N ARG A 447 4.85 -17.15 -0.50
CA ARG A 447 3.76 -17.93 0.12
C ARG A 447 4.15 -18.36 1.53
N VAL A 448 3.40 -17.89 2.52
CA VAL A 448 3.68 -18.08 3.95
C VAL A 448 2.54 -18.87 4.61
N PRO A 449 2.82 -19.98 5.32
CA PRO A 449 1.79 -20.67 6.10
C PRO A 449 1.37 -19.80 7.30
N VAL A 450 0.07 -19.62 7.48
CA VAL A 450 -0.48 -18.79 8.57
C VAL A 450 -1.51 -19.51 9.43
N GLU A 451 -2.04 -20.64 8.95
CA GLU A 451 -3.04 -21.40 9.66
C GLU A 451 -2.42 -22.48 10.55
N GLY A 452 -3.02 -22.65 11.73
CA GLY A 452 -2.68 -23.68 12.70
C GLY A 452 -1.51 -23.31 13.62
N CYS A 453 -1.52 -23.87 14.82
CA CYS A 453 -0.58 -23.49 15.87
C CYS A 453 0.89 -23.81 15.58
N ARG A 454 1.17 -24.75 14.65
CA ARG A 454 2.54 -25.15 14.30
C ARG A 454 3.36 -24.04 13.66
N VAL A 455 2.71 -22.98 13.15
CA VAL A 455 3.40 -21.80 12.60
C VAL A 455 4.19 -21.05 13.69
N TYR A 456 3.80 -21.21 14.96
CA TYR A 456 4.45 -20.61 16.12
C TYR A 456 5.54 -21.54 16.67
N SER A 457 6.78 -21.31 16.24
CA SER A 457 7.90 -22.22 16.49
C SER A 457 8.52 -22.12 17.90
N SER A 458 8.34 -21.01 18.61
CA SER A 458 8.89 -20.80 19.96
C SER A 458 7.80 -20.82 21.03
N CYS A 459 8.18 -21.20 22.26
CA CYS A 459 7.25 -21.23 23.39
C CYS A 459 6.64 -19.85 23.66
N GLN A 460 7.44 -18.79 23.60
CA GLN A 460 6.96 -17.43 23.86
C GLN A 460 5.93 -16.98 22.81
N VAL A 461 6.19 -17.25 21.53
CA VAL A 461 5.25 -16.90 20.46
C VAL A 461 3.98 -17.75 20.55
N CYS A 462 4.11 -19.04 20.85
CA CYS A 462 2.96 -19.93 21.08
C CYS A 462 2.11 -19.49 22.27
N ALA A 463 2.74 -19.05 23.37
CA ALA A 463 2.05 -18.54 24.54
C ALA A 463 1.26 -17.26 24.24
N ARG A 464 1.79 -16.35 23.39
CA ARG A 464 1.04 -15.19 22.89
C ARG A 464 -0.14 -15.60 22.00
N ALA A 465 0.05 -16.65 21.21
CA ALA A 465 -1.00 -17.25 20.38
C ALA A 465 -2.03 -18.07 21.20
N ALA A 466 -1.96 -18.09 22.54
CA ALA A 466 -2.95 -18.78 23.37
C ALA A 466 -4.38 -18.29 23.10
N GLY A 467 -4.57 -17.00 22.79
CA GLY A 467 -5.87 -16.45 22.38
C GLY A 467 -6.49 -17.17 21.17
N LEU A 468 -5.67 -17.79 20.32
CA LEU A 468 -6.07 -18.53 19.12
C LEU A 468 -6.36 -20.02 19.37
N GLY A 469 -6.32 -20.48 20.61
CA GLY A 469 -6.46 -21.90 20.95
C GLY A 469 -5.15 -22.70 20.85
N CYS A 470 -4.00 -22.02 20.83
CA CYS A 470 -2.70 -22.64 20.75
C CYS A 470 -2.07 -22.86 22.13
N VAL A 471 -1.41 -24.01 22.32
CA VAL A 471 -0.72 -24.37 23.56
C VAL A 471 0.65 -24.95 23.24
N TRP A 472 1.64 -24.57 24.04
CA TRP A 472 2.99 -25.12 23.91
C TRP A 472 3.05 -26.52 24.53
N ASN A 473 3.38 -27.52 23.71
CA ASN A 473 3.61 -28.86 24.19
C ASN A 473 5.10 -29.05 24.51
N VAL A 474 5.43 -29.07 25.80
CA VAL A 474 6.82 -29.19 26.30
C VAL A 474 7.50 -30.47 25.78
N ASN A 475 6.78 -31.59 25.76
CA ASN A 475 7.32 -32.89 25.34
C ASN A 475 7.66 -32.90 23.85
N LYS A 476 6.79 -32.32 23.02
CA LYS A 476 6.99 -32.23 21.57
C LYS A 476 7.86 -31.04 21.16
N ARG A 477 8.19 -30.14 22.09
CA ARG A 477 8.84 -28.83 21.85
C ARG A 477 8.21 -28.10 20.66
N ALA A 478 6.89 -28.12 20.60
CA ALA A 478 6.12 -27.60 19.48
C ALA A 478 4.79 -27.03 19.95
N CYS A 479 4.31 -26.02 19.24
CA CYS A 479 2.99 -25.43 19.46
C CYS A 479 1.90 -26.28 18.80
N VAL A 480 0.87 -26.63 19.56
CA VAL A 480 -0.24 -27.49 19.12
C VAL A 480 -1.58 -26.82 19.41
N ALA A 481 -2.61 -27.19 18.65
CA ALA A 481 -3.98 -26.79 18.97
C ALA A 481 -4.47 -27.60 20.17
N ASP A 482 -5.14 -26.94 21.12
CA ASP A 482 -5.75 -27.58 22.28
C ASP A 482 -7.26 -27.30 22.33
N SER A 483 -8.03 -28.23 22.90
CA SER A 483 -9.48 -28.10 23.01
C SER A 483 -9.85 -27.08 24.09
N PRO A 484 -10.92 -26.28 23.92
CA PRO A 484 -11.28 -25.16 24.82
C PRO A 484 -11.71 -25.56 26.25
N VAL A 485 -11.58 -26.84 26.64
CA VAL A 485 -12.20 -27.42 27.85
C VAL A 485 -11.31 -27.35 29.10
N GLN A 486 -10.03 -26.98 29.00
CA GLN A 486 -9.17 -26.83 30.19
C GLN A 486 -8.36 -25.53 30.17
N ARG A 487 -8.96 -24.41 30.56
CA ARG A 487 -8.21 -23.22 30.98
C ARG A 487 -8.34 -22.99 32.47
N LYS A 488 -7.25 -23.27 33.21
CA LYS A 488 -6.99 -22.61 34.49
C LYS A 488 -6.54 -21.19 34.18
N SER A 489 -7.16 -20.20 34.82
CA SER A 489 -6.80 -18.78 34.76
C SER A 489 -5.35 -18.57 35.24
N GLY A 490 -4.40 -18.52 34.31
CA GLY A 490 -2.98 -18.28 34.57
C GLY A 490 -2.28 -17.76 33.32
N ASP A 491 -1.19 -17.03 33.50
CA ASP A 491 -0.39 -16.48 32.40
C ASP A 491 0.17 -17.61 31.52
N PRO A 492 -0.19 -17.68 30.21
CA PRO A 492 0.28 -18.71 29.28
C PRO A 492 1.81 -18.84 29.21
N LEU A 493 2.53 -17.75 29.52
CA LEU A 493 4.00 -17.72 29.53
C LEU A 493 4.61 -18.50 30.70
N ASN A 494 3.84 -18.82 31.75
CA ASN A 494 4.32 -19.65 32.85
C ASN A 494 4.75 -21.04 32.39
N VAL A 495 4.17 -21.54 31.30
CA VAL A 495 4.50 -22.85 30.70
C VAL A 495 5.90 -22.86 30.09
N CYS A 496 6.47 -21.69 29.77
CA CYS A 496 7.77 -21.61 29.12
C CYS A 496 8.97 -21.66 30.08
N GLY A 497 8.79 -21.44 31.39
CA GLY A 497 9.87 -21.16 32.35
C GLY A 497 10.69 -19.90 31.97
N THR A 498 11.34 -19.12 32.82
CA THR A 498 11.51 -18.98 34.27
C THR A 498 10.68 -17.79 34.77
N GLY A 499 10.05 -17.92 35.94
CA GLY A 499 9.37 -16.82 36.63
C GLY A 499 10.32 -15.79 37.25
N GLU A 500 11.61 -16.08 37.37
CA GLU A 500 12.65 -15.17 37.83
C GLU A 500 13.31 -14.48 36.62
N GLY A 501 13.23 -13.14 36.56
CA GLY A 501 13.89 -12.32 35.53
C GLY A 501 12.96 -11.56 34.56
N ARG A 502 11.63 -11.61 34.73
CA ARG A 502 10.67 -10.96 33.81
C ARG A 502 10.84 -9.44 33.67
N CYS A 503 11.27 -8.75 34.74
CA CYS A 503 11.69 -7.34 34.73
C CYS A 503 13.15 -7.17 35.20
N SER A 504 13.95 -8.24 35.10
CA SER A 504 15.35 -8.27 35.55
C SER A 504 16.16 -9.21 34.66
N PRO A 505 16.30 -8.90 33.36
CA PRO A 505 17.08 -9.70 32.43
C PRO A 505 18.53 -9.75 32.88
N LEU A 506 19.19 -10.90 32.66
CA LEU A 506 20.65 -10.99 32.77
C LEU A 506 21.30 -10.10 31.71
N VAL A 507 22.36 -9.38 32.11
CA VAL A 507 23.14 -8.55 31.19
C VAL A 507 23.86 -9.44 30.18
N LYS A 508 23.57 -9.26 28.90
CA LYS A 508 24.24 -9.98 27.81
C LYS A 508 25.48 -9.22 27.36
N GLU A 509 26.66 -9.79 27.58
CA GLU A 509 27.92 -9.21 27.09
C GLU A 509 28.09 -9.48 25.59
N LEU A 510 28.31 -8.41 24.82
CA LEU A 510 28.54 -8.46 23.38
C LEU A 510 29.92 -7.86 23.07
N ARG A 511 30.82 -8.72 22.60
CA ARG A 511 32.13 -8.30 22.08
C ARG A 511 31.99 -7.89 20.62
N VAL A 512 32.32 -6.64 20.32
CA VAL A 512 32.03 -6.01 19.03
C VAL A 512 33.26 -5.34 18.42
N LYS A 513 33.30 -5.28 17.08
CA LYS A 513 34.37 -4.60 16.31
C LYS A 513 33.89 -3.25 15.84
N LYS A 514 34.79 -2.27 15.80
CA LYS A 514 34.52 -0.93 15.25
C LYS A 514 34.02 -1.04 13.80
N GLY A 515 32.93 -0.35 13.49
CA GLY A 515 32.26 -0.35 12.19
C GLY A 515 31.21 -1.45 11.99
N LEU A 516 31.07 -2.40 12.91
CA LEU A 516 30.00 -3.40 12.88
C LEU A 516 28.65 -2.75 13.19
N VAL A 517 27.58 -3.19 12.53
CA VAL A 517 26.21 -2.82 12.89
C VAL A 517 25.59 -3.96 13.68
N VAL A 518 25.15 -3.66 14.90
CA VAL A 518 24.62 -4.65 15.85
C VAL A 518 23.16 -4.31 16.15
N LEU A 519 22.27 -5.30 16.02
CA LEU A 519 20.87 -5.16 16.38
C LEU A 519 20.65 -5.73 17.78
N LEU A 520 20.21 -4.90 18.72
CA LEU A 520 19.92 -5.25 20.11
C LEU A 520 18.43 -5.47 20.28
N PRO A 521 17.96 -6.72 20.48
CA PRO A 521 16.53 -6.95 20.56
C PRO A 521 15.93 -6.62 21.92
N CYS A 522 14.73 -6.03 21.94
CA CYS A 522 13.94 -5.85 23.15
C CYS A 522 12.56 -6.48 22.97
N ASP A 523 12.42 -7.71 23.44
CA ASP A 523 11.20 -8.51 23.30
C ASP A 523 10.49 -8.61 24.64
N HIS A 524 9.40 -7.86 24.85
CA HIS A 524 8.57 -8.04 26.03
C HIS A 524 7.58 -9.21 25.79
N PRO A 525 7.40 -10.13 26.75
CA PRO A 525 6.51 -11.28 26.55
C PRO A 525 5.04 -10.89 26.36
N HIS A 526 4.61 -9.74 26.92
CA HIS A 526 3.35 -9.04 26.61
C HIS A 526 3.68 -7.73 25.89
N LEU A 527 3.69 -7.71 24.55
CA LEU A 527 3.87 -6.48 23.79
C LEU A 527 2.61 -5.60 23.95
N SER A 528 2.70 -4.65 24.86
CA SER A 528 1.79 -3.50 24.93
C SER A 528 1.90 -2.69 23.62
N PRO A 529 0.82 -2.06 23.14
CA PRO A 529 0.87 -1.13 22.01
C PRO A 529 1.66 0.16 22.31
N LEU A 530 2.16 0.35 23.55
CA LEU A 530 3.00 1.47 23.96
C LEU A 530 4.49 1.26 23.58
N PRO A 531 5.22 2.32 23.20
CA PRO A 531 6.62 2.21 22.78
C PRO A 531 7.56 1.87 23.95
N CYS A 532 8.49 0.95 23.71
CA CYS A 532 9.61 0.68 24.63
C CYS A 532 10.67 1.78 24.53
N VAL A 533 11.28 2.12 25.67
CA VAL A 533 12.31 3.16 25.79
C VAL A 533 13.67 2.51 26.01
N TRP A 534 14.69 3.00 25.30
CA TRP A 534 16.07 2.58 25.48
C TRP A 534 16.87 3.61 26.29
N GLU A 535 17.62 3.13 27.26
CA GLU A 535 18.70 3.83 27.94
C GLU A 535 20.03 3.33 27.35
N HIS A 536 20.83 4.22 26.78
CA HIS A 536 22.10 3.88 26.15
C HIS A 536 23.08 5.06 26.16
N PRO A 537 24.39 4.84 25.90
CA PRO A 537 25.37 5.93 25.79
C PRO A 537 24.96 6.98 24.75
N GLN A 538 25.15 8.26 25.05
CA GLN A 538 24.72 9.35 24.17
C GLN A 538 25.62 9.46 22.92
N GLY A 539 25.05 9.27 21.72
CA GLY A 539 25.75 9.42 20.44
C GLY A 539 24.84 9.19 19.22
N ARG A 540 25.17 9.81 18.07
CA ARG A 540 24.39 9.71 16.80
C ARG A 540 24.55 8.37 16.05
N HIS A 541 24.93 7.29 16.74
CA HIS A 541 25.25 5.98 16.14
C HIS A 541 24.19 4.92 16.41
N THR A 542 23.00 5.32 16.82
CA THR A 542 21.90 4.40 17.15
C THR A 542 20.65 4.75 16.35
N LEU A 543 19.95 3.71 15.88
CA LEU A 543 18.69 3.80 15.14
C LEU A 543 17.71 2.83 15.77
N GLN A 544 16.62 3.33 16.35
CA GLN A 544 15.60 2.46 16.93
C GLN A 544 14.72 1.89 15.82
N HIS A 545 14.63 0.56 15.74
CA HIS A 545 13.74 -0.17 14.85
C HIS A 545 12.72 -0.94 15.68
N HIS A 546 11.49 -0.42 15.77
CA HIS A 546 10.42 -1.00 16.58
C HIS A 546 10.79 -0.95 18.09
N SER A 547 10.88 -2.11 18.76
CA SER A 547 11.45 -2.21 20.11
C SER A 547 12.96 -2.48 20.09
N HIS A 548 13.55 -2.87 18.95
CA HIS A 548 14.98 -3.17 18.86
C HIS A 548 15.80 -1.90 18.61
N LEU A 549 17.08 -1.93 18.99
CA LEU A 549 18.01 -0.83 18.77
C LEU A 549 19.14 -1.29 17.85
N GLU A 550 19.25 -0.68 16.67
CA GLU A 550 20.41 -0.84 15.80
C GLU A 550 21.53 0.11 16.25
N VAL A 551 22.74 -0.41 16.40
CA VAL A 551 23.90 0.32 16.89
C VAL A 551 25.05 0.13 15.91
N THR A 552 25.54 1.23 15.34
CA THR A 552 26.79 1.23 14.56
C THR A 552 27.96 1.41 15.51
N VAL A 553 28.77 0.37 15.66
CA VAL A 553 29.80 0.28 16.70
C VAL A 553 30.93 1.29 16.44
N SER A 554 31.04 2.26 17.34
CA SER A 554 32.12 3.24 17.47
C SER A 554 32.62 3.29 18.93
N GLY A 555 33.72 4.00 19.17
CA GLY A 555 34.25 4.16 20.54
C GLY A 555 33.27 4.81 21.51
N SER A 556 32.37 5.67 21.03
CA SER A 556 31.33 6.33 21.83
C SER A 556 30.05 5.50 22.00
N SER A 557 29.95 4.34 21.33
CA SER A 557 28.80 3.42 21.42
C SER A 557 29.05 2.25 22.40
N LEU A 558 30.16 2.24 23.12
CA LEU A 558 30.45 1.19 24.10
C LEU A 558 29.77 1.51 25.43
N GLY A 559 29.34 0.47 26.14
CA GLY A 559 28.68 0.61 27.44
C GLY A 559 27.39 -0.19 27.55
N LEU A 560 26.58 0.17 28.54
CA LEU A 560 25.36 -0.52 28.91
C LEU A 560 24.16 0.00 28.11
N TYR A 561 23.39 -0.93 27.56
CA TYR A 561 22.15 -0.70 26.83
C TYR A 561 21.01 -1.41 27.55
N SER A 562 20.00 -0.65 27.97
CA SER A 562 18.88 -1.16 28.74
C SER A 562 17.56 -0.78 28.08
N CYS A 563 16.67 -1.74 27.89
CA CYS A 563 15.35 -1.50 27.29
C CYS A 563 14.25 -1.70 28.33
N ARG A 564 13.34 -0.73 28.44
CA ARG A 564 12.19 -0.77 29.34
C ARG A 564 10.89 -0.66 28.56
N CYS A 565 9.93 -1.53 28.86
CA CYS A 565 8.60 -1.55 28.23
C CYS A 565 7.51 -1.48 29.31
N SER A 566 6.43 -0.75 29.05
CA SER A 566 5.24 -0.75 29.93
C SER A 566 4.32 -1.92 29.59
N ALA A 567 3.81 -2.62 30.60
CA ALA A 567 2.81 -3.68 30.42
C ALA A 567 1.40 -3.07 30.37
N GLN A 568 0.51 -3.61 29.53
CA GLN A 568 -0.90 -3.21 29.51
C GLN A 568 -1.70 -4.08 30.50
N GLY A 569 -2.25 -3.46 31.55
CA GLY A 569 -3.14 -4.16 32.50
C GLY A 569 -2.98 -3.79 33.98
N ASP A 570 -1.95 -3.03 34.37
CA ASP A 570 -1.75 -2.64 35.77
C ASP A 570 -2.07 -1.14 35.94
N TYR A 571 -3.34 -0.82 36.18
CA TYR A 571 -3.81 0.54 36.50
C TYR A 571 -3.56 0.90 37.98
N SER A 572 -2.44 0.44 38.55
CA SER A 572 -1.95 0.99 39.81
C SER A 572 -1.06 2.20 39.49
N TRP A 573 -1.46 3.38 39.94
CA TRP A 573 -0.60 4.57 39.92
C TRP A 573 0.76 4.25 40.58
N GLY A 574 1.83 4.15 39.78
CA GLY A 574 3.20 4.01 40.27
C GLY A 574 4.01 2.77 39.87
N SER A 575 3.54 1.90 38.98
CA SER A 575 4.35 0.76 38.51
C SER A 575 5.46 1.21 37.55
N GLU A 576 6.74 0.98 37.90
CA GLU A 576 7.89 1.27 37.04
C GLU A 576 7.87 0.43 35.73
N PRO A 577 8.30 0.98 34.58
CA PRO A 577 8.38 0.24 33.33
C PRO A 577 9.37 -0.93 33.43
N CYS A 578 8.93 -2.10 32.98
CA CYS A 578 9.62 -3.37 33.14
C CYS A 578 10.91 -3.42 32.31
N LEU A 579 12.07 -3.64 32.95
CA LEU A 579 13.34 -3.84 32.26
C LEU A 579 13.29 -5.16 31.50
N THR A 580 13.32 -5.09 30.17
CA THR A 580 13.00 -6.19 29.26
C THR A 580 14.25 -6.82 28.66
N ALA A 581 15.28 -6.01 28.40
CA ALA A 581 16.56 -6.48 27.91
C ALA A 581 17.70 -5.61 28.43
N SER A 582 18.86 -6.21 28.63
CA SER A 582 20.09 -5.49 29.01
C SER A 582 21.30 -6.09 28.28
N TYR A 583 22.12 -5.23 27.68
CA TYR A 583 23.29 -5.59 26.88
C TYR A 583 24.49 -4.74 27.29
N GLN A 584 25.67 -5.35 27.40
CA GLN A 584 26.93 -4.65 27.63
C GLN A 584 27.80 -4.78 26.39
N LEU A 585 28.06 -3.67 25.69
CA LEU A 585 28.92 -3.66 24.50
C LEU A 585 30.36 -3.35 24.91
N THR A 586 31.26 -4.28 24.63
CA THR A 586 32.71 -4.14 24.85
C THR A 586 33.47 -4.32 23.55
N MET A 587 34.58 -3.60 23.37
CA MET A 587 35.45 -3.85 22.21
C MET A 587 36.07 -5.24 22.32
N GLU A 588 36.16 -5.93 21.19
CA GLU A 588 36.94 -7.15 21.12
C GLU A 588 38.43 -6.81 21.23
N ASP A 589 39.06 -7.23 22.33
CA ASP A 589 40.51 -7.14 22.48
C ASP A 589 41.19 -8.06 21.47
N LEU A 590 42.13 -7.51 20.69
CA LEU A 590 43.02 -8.30 19.86
C LEU A 590 43.96 -9.09 20.79
N SER A 591 43.52 -10.25 21.28
CA SER A 591 44.41 -11.21 21.93
C SER A 591 45.36 -11.77 20.89
N VAL A 592 46.57 -11.21 20.83
CA VAL A 592 47.71 -11.75 20.10
C VAL A 592 48.23 -12.96 20.87
N GLU A 593 47.53 -14.08 20.78
CA GLU A 593 48.05 -15.40 21.14
C GLU A 593 47.56 -16.41 20.09
N GLY A 594 48.22 -16.35 18.93
CA GLY A 594 48.11 -17.34 17.87
C GLY A 594 49.47 -17.45 17.21
N LYS A 595 50.15 -18.57 17.45
CA LYS A 595 51.36 -18.98 16.74
C LYS A 595 51.19 -18.70 15.24
N VAL A 596 52.07 -17.87 14.69
CA VAL A 596 52.21 -17.73 13.25
C VAL A 596 52.97 -18.96 12.74
N ASP A 597 52.25 -19.92 12.18
CA ASP A 597 52.83 -20.86 11.23
C ASP A 597 53.24 -20.07 9.97
N PRO A 598 54.53 -20.04 9.58
CA PRO A 598 54.96 -19.34 8.38
C PRO A 598 54.66 -20.26 7.19
N GLY A 599 53.43 -20.19 6.69
CA GLY A 599 52.99 -21.14 5.67
C GLY A 599 51.82 -20.70 4.82
N LEU A 600 51.80 -19.45 4.30
CA LEU A 600 51.02 -19.15 3.09
C LEU A 600 51.49 -17.86 2.37
N TRP A 601 52.40 -18.07 1.41
CA TRP A 601 52.64 -17.33 0.17
C TRP A 601 52.00 -15.93 0.02
N ARG A 602 52.79 -14.88 0.28
CA ARG A 602 52.60 -13.57 -0.38
C ARG A 602 53.34 -13.59 -1.72
N PRO A 603 52.71 -13.29 -2.87
CA PRO A 603 53.45 -13.19 -4.12
C PRO A 603 54.44 -12.02 -4.04
N PRO A 604 55.66 -12.17 -4.61
CA PRO A 604 56.67 -11.12 -4.56
C PRO A 604 56.18 -9.86 -5.28
N VAL A 605 56.62 -8.69 -4.77
CA VAL A 605 56.26 -7.34 -5.24
C VAL A 605 56.38 -7.16 -6.77
N TRP A 606 57.24 -7.94 -7.41
CA TRP A 606 57.41 -8.00 -8.87
C TRP A 606 56.14 -8.36 -9.65
N VAL A 607 55.20 -9.13 -9.06
CA VAL A 607 53.92 -9.46 -9.71
C VAL A 607 53.06 -8.19 -9.85
N TYR A 608 52.99 -7.35 -8.83
CA TYR A 608 52.27 -6.09 -8.89
C TYR A 608 52.90 -5.11 -9.89
N ILE A 609 54.24 -5.05 -9.92
CA ILE A 609 54.97 -4.23 -10.89
C ILE A 609 54.71 -4.71 -12.32
N SER A 610 54.67 -6.03 -12.54
CA SER A 610 54.38 -6.61 -13.86
C SER A 610 52.96 -6.33 -14.33
N CYS A 611 51.95 -6.38 -13.44
CA CYS A 611 50.57 -6.03 -13.79
C CYS A 611 50.40 -4.55 -14.14
N VAL A 612 51.09 -3.65 -13.45
CA VAL A 612 51.06 -2.21 -13.75
C VAL A 612 51.72 -1.92 -15.10
N LEU A 613 52.87 -2.55 -15.38
CA LEU A 613 53.54 -2.40 -16.68
C LEU A 613 52.69 -2.97 -17.83
N LEU A 614 52.00 -4.09 -17.61
CA LEU A 614 51.07 -4.66 -18.59
C LEU A 614 49.88 -3.71 -18.85
N GLY A 615 49.33 -3.09 -17.80
CA GLY A 615 48.26 -2.10 -17.93
C GLY A 615 48.67 -0.88 -18.74
N VAL A 616 49.91 -0.39 -18.55
CA VAL A 616 50.45 0.74 -19.33
C VAL A 616 50.66 0.36 -20.80
N LEU A 617 51.17 -0.85 -21.08
CA LEU A 617 51.34 -1.35 -22.45
C LEU A 617 50.01 -1.54 -23.19
N VAL A 618 49.00 -2.09 -22.51
CA VAL A 618 47.65 -2.25 -23.08
C VAL A 618 46.99 -0.89 -23.34
N GLY A 619 47.17 0.08 -22.42
CA GLY A 619 46.70 1.46 -22.61
C GLY A 619 47.36 2.15 -23.80
N ALA A 620 48.68 2.00 -23.97
CA ALA A 620 49.41 2.55 -25.12
C ALA A 620 48.98 1.91 -26.44
N LEU A 621 48.77 0.59 -26.48
CA LEU A 621 48.23 -0.11 -27.64
C LEU A 621 46.81 0.37 -27.97
N GLY A 622 45.94 0.55 -26.97
CA GLY A 622 44.60 1.11 -27.14
C GLY A 622 44.63 2.52 -27.76
N ALA A 623 45.52 3.39 -27.28
CA ALA A 623 45.69 4.75 -27.79
C ALA A 623 46.19 4.77 -29.24
N THR A 624 47.14 3.89 -29.61
CA THR A 624 47.63 3.79 -31.00
C THR A 624 46.58 3.26 -31.97
N VAL A 625 45.73 2.33 -31.53
CA VAL A 625 44.58 1.84 -32.33
C VAL A 625 43.53 2.93 -32.51
N PHE A 626 43.28 3.73 -31.47
CA PHE A 626 42.33 4.84 -31.52
C PHE A 626 42.81 5.96 -32.47
N LEU A 627 44.10 6.33 -32.39
CA LEU A 627 44.71 7.32 -33.29
C LEU A 627 44.77 6.83 -34.74
N LYS A 628 45.07 5.54 -35.00
CA LYS A 628 45.00 4.96 -36.35
C LYS A 628 43.58 4.95 -36.92
N ARG A 629 42.55 4.71 -36.09
CA ARG A 629 41.14 4.81 -36.51
C ARG A 629 40.70 6.24 -36.83
N LEU A 630 41.22 7.23 -36.11
CA LEU A 630 40.99 8.65 -36.40
C LEU A 630 41.63 9.08 -37.72
N CYS A 631 42.87 8.66 -38.00
CA CYS A 631 43.51 8.92 -39.30
C CYS A 631 42.82 8.20 -40.47
N TRP A 632 42.28 6.99 -40.27
CA TRP A 632 41.57 6.26 -41.32
C TRP A 632 40.22 6.92 -41.68
N ARG A 633 39.52 7.51 -40.69
CA ARG A 633 38.29 8.28 -40.94
C ARG A 633 38.54 9.61 -41.64
N ALA A 634 39.70 10.23 -41.45
CA ALA A 634 40.08 11.47 -42.14
C ALA A 634 40.48 11.23 -43.61
N ALA A 635 40.86 10.02 -44.00
CA ALA A 635 41.31 9.68 -45.36
C ALA A 635 40.17 9.27 -46.33
N GLN A 636 38.91 9.19 -45.89
CA GLN A 636 37.76 8.77 -46.71
C GLN A 636 36.94 9.92 -47.32
N HIS A 637 37.35 11.18 -47.16
CA HIS A 637 36.69 12.32 -47.80
C HIS A 637 37.63 13.03 -48.79
N THR A 638 37.70 12.51 -50.01
CA THR A 638 38.12 13.26 -51.20
C THR A 638 36.87 13.64 -52.01
N PRO A 639 36.66 14.92 -52.38
CA PRO A 639 35.59 15.29 -53.30
C PRO A 639 36.05 15.14 -54.75
N LEU A 640 35.21 14.53 -55.59
CA LEU A 640 35.33 14.47 -57.05
C LEU A 640 34.80 15.76 -57.68
N GLU A 641 35.58 16.34 -58.58
CA GLU A 641 35.25 17.46 -59.46
C GLU A 641 34.27 17.06 -60.58
N ASP A 642 33.17 17.83 -60.64
CA ASP A 642 32.58 18.54 -61.78
C ASP A 642 32.38 17.87 -63.18
N ARG A 643 31.11 17.81 -63.63
CA ARG A 643 30.72 18.33 -64.97
C ARG A 643 29.21 18.40 -65.24
N ASN A 644 28.79 19.64 -65.55
CA ASN A 644 27.76 20.07 -66.52
C ASN A 644 26.26 19.96 -66.20
N GLY A 645 25.59 21.12 -66.24
CA GLY A 645 24.21 21.22 -66.75
C GLY A 645 23.36 22.41 -66.32
N ARG A 646 23.64 23.60 -66.89
CA ARG A 646 22.74 24.77 -67.19
C ARG A 646 21.38 24.90 -66.47
N GLY A 647 21.09 26.11 -65.97
CA GLY A 647 19.73 26.68 -66.07
C GLY A 647 19.22 27.63 -64.97
N VAL A 648 19.66 28.90 -65.01
CA VAL A 648 18.81 30.12 -64.96
C VAL A 648 17.84 30.38 -63.78
N ASN A 649 18.13 31.51 -63.10
CA ASN A 649 17.26 32.54 -62.48
C ASN A 649 16.66 32.44 -61.05
N GLN A 650 17.09 33.46 -60.29
CA GLN A 650 16.32 34.44 -59.49
C GLN A 650 16.24 34.36 -57.96
N ARG A 651 16.96 35.33 -57.38
CA ARG A 651 16.62 36.27 -56.28
C ARG A 651 16.54 35.79 -54.82
N GLN A 652 17.51 36.34 -54.08
CA GLN A 652 17.41 37.20 -52.89
C GLN A 652 17.59 36.61 -51.47
N GLN A 653 18.54 37.28 -50.79
CA GLN A 653 18.63 37.63 -49.37
C GLN A 653 19.18 36.63 -48.34
N GLY A 654 20.34 37.00 -47.78
CA GLY A 654 20.41 37.33 -46.36
C GLY A 654 21.23 36.41 -45.45
N GLN A 655 22.51 36.78 -45.27
CA GLN A 655 23.33 36.76 -44.04
C GLN A 655 23.04 35.74 -42.92
N GLY A 656 24.06 34.94 -42.57
CA GLY A 656 24.06 34.01 -41.43
C GLY A 656 24.41 34.65 -40.07
N PRO A 657 24.59 33.84 -39.01
CA PRO A 657 25.13 34.30 -37.74
C PRO A 657 26.45 33.65 -37.33
N THR A 658 27.28 34.46 -36.69
CA THR A 658 28.55 34.18 -36.03
C THR A 658 28.39 33.71 -34.57
N CYS A 659 29.43 33.01 -34.11
CA CYS A 659 29.68 32.46 -32.77
C CYS A 659 29.66 33.50 -31.63
N TYR A 660 29.43 33.05 -30.38
CA TYR A 660 30.19 33.50 -29.19
C TYR A 660 30.18 32.45 -28.06
N GLU A 661 31.35 32.29 -27.45
CA GLU A 661 31.67 31.51 -26.25
C GLU A 661 31.11 32.13 -24.95
N ASN A 662 30.87 31.32 -23.92
CA ASN A 662 30.68 31.77 -22.54
C ASN A 662 31.79 31.24 -21.62
N LYS A 663 32.47 32.16 -20.93
CA LYS A 663 33.35 31.93 -19.77
C LYS A 663 32.62 32.26 -18.47
N LEU A 664 32.86 31.42 -17.47
CA LEU A 664 32.52 31.59 -16.05
C LEU A 664 33.38 32.66 -15.36
N VAL A 665 32.79 33.42 -14.43
CA VAL A 665 33.48 34.06 -13.29
C VAL A 665 32.54 34.10 -12.06
N MET A 666 33.11 33.79 -10.89
CA MET A 666 32.57 33.84 -9.51
C MET A 666 32.48 35.26 -8.95
N SER A 667 31.63 35.50 -7.94
CA SER A 667 32.00 36.23 -6.70
C SER A 667 30.89 36.27 -5.63
N ASP A 668 31.35 36.27 -4.38
CA ASP A 668 30.68 36.16 -3.07
C ASP A 668 29.99 37.43 -2.50
N THR A 669 28.92 37.20 -1.71
CA THR A 669 28.46 37.86 -0.43
C THR A 669 28.06 39.36 -0.37
N PRO A 670 27.40 39.89 0.71
CA PRO A 670 26.71 39.27 1.86
C PRO A 670 25.28 39.84 2.18
N VAL A 671 24.70 39.26 3.24
CA VAL A 671 23.42 39.46 3.94
C VAL A 671 23.27 40.82 4.65
N GLY A 672 22.03 41.36 4.65
CA GLY A 672 21.57 42.49 5.49
C GLY A 672 20.11 42.37 5.94
N GLN A 673 19.93 42.03 7.22
CA GLN A 673 18.98 42.52 8.24
C GLN A 673 17.47 42.81 7.99
N SER A 674 16.66 42.08 8.79
CA SER A 674 15.56 42.49 9.70
C SER A 674 14.36 43.35 9.23
N GLY A 675 13.16 42.87 9.57
CA GLY A 675 11.94 43.68 9.75
C GLY A 675 10.73 42.82 10.12
N GLU A 676 10.38 42.78 11.40
CA GLU A 676 9.17 42.19 12.00
C GLU A 676 7.92 43.07 11.83
N CYS A 677 6.75 42.40 11.79
CA CYS A 677 5.39 42.77 12.25
C CYS A 677 4.73 44.06 11.68
N VAL A 678 3.42 44.08 11.41
CA VAL A 678 2.34 44.17 12.42
C VAL A 678 0.95 43.86 11.81
N LEU A 679 0.16 43.09 12.60
CA LEU A 679 -1.30 42.84 12.67
C LEU A 679 -2.06 42.16 11.53
#